data_AF-D4VQD3-F1
#
_entry.id   AF-D4VQD3-F1
#
_cell.length_a   1.000
_cell.length_b   1.000
_cell.length_c   1.000
_cell.angle_alpha   90.00
_cell.angle_beta   90.00
_cell.angle_gamma   90.00
#
_symmetry.space_group_name_H-M   'P 1'
#
loop_
_entity.id
_entity.type
_entity.pdbx_description
1 polymer ?
#
loop_
_entity_poly.entity_id
_entity_poly.type
_entity_poly.pdbx_seq_one_letter_code
_entity_poly.pdbx_strand_id
1 'polypeptide(L)'
;MENNLIQATVDYVHNLDWSDIFTNITSNKLLFLLSIAIPVIIPLFNIYKRIVRIRKIVILRVLNWMLVSQVDLARYKIRAIFDITLFVITIIIFFITDGQYRWYAMIPVGGIVITECCANYKHILQRIPFKRIKEFPYLKYEQAALIIPKGLVGILSTTLKEVKDIPANPRMMKIHFATTDESYETRQVITDKSIIERIIKNEIVAYYDSLTEKIREKGYDRSQFFYLENENGHKEFICDILKDIYSLENVYNAIIQVQSDITKDGSIRFIGDKVGIRGYKLEKGELLLDIYETDHFTFKVFKKIFKDRRFKRIFQEIICRTNKANDNIKLLLVESLAFLFSSFGIDIIIGGRDASGAKKMLVAARSGNIESDNRSTLHVPVNESFSRTDLVEHDQYYSPYHCVLRGIKEELGIPEEICKKTSVSFHDFAIVSDEGEIGLGCYVDFSFVMPLEEARLYPGQDKYLELADILIVPYPPFKWSPSAYEDYFYKTTGNEKFCMQWQSFTTLLYQRAILRNAEASIPIIWLVDSTIILTLLFLLTNYTQIDLTSTIISLILGGLALFIMKRFNNKPVHKLTYGEFLKPFVPQWNGDVRVLQSTMHSQIVKGSRKETNPIADGIMFGLNSPSGQKLKLSDIHLLTPPFCTVRREFVNFTEYPISFYYVAEKNGDIGNCLSFIKIPYALSSDDLSLLLTVKTEKGHIVSYNFTKPIHSDIILDFTNTLDEKQVNTFSKYYRMNKDLLKNVQIASLDENFQKRWFPLDLFNAGNDYFWSVIDMEDELEKHDSYDFDFKIGKKTQPRDLYMKVIAKNMDRSSFSIRLNGNLKDMETFLCAFTSRNDNRRKMSDLDIYMMQLFLIRIGIVYAKKK
;
A
#
# COMPACT_ATOMS: atom_id res chain seq x y z
N MET A 1 9.60 -57.20 31.33
CA MET A 1 10.00 -56.86 29.95
C MET A 1 10.60 -55.46 29.82
N GLU A 2 10.19 -54.45 30.60
CA GLU A 2 10.75 -53.08 30.49
C GLU A 2 12.23 -52.93 30.90
N ASN A 3 12.72 -53.67 31.91
CA ASN A 3 14.13 -53.54 32.34
C ASN A 3 15.15 -54.06 31.30
N ASN A 4 14.76 -54.97 30.40
CA ASN A 4 15.66 -55.49 29.37
C ASN A 4 15.76 -54.53 28.16
N LEU A 5 14.73 -53.71 27.90
CA LEU A 5 14.75 -52.71 26.84
C LEU A 5 15.66 -51.51 27.21
N ILE A 6 15.66 -51.16 28.50
CA ILE A 6 16.49 -50.07 29.05
C ILE A 6 17.97 -50.44 28.98
N GLN A 7 18.33 -51.68 29.36
CA GLN A 7 19.71 -52.14 29.28
C GLN A 7 20.19 -52.25 27.81
N ALA A 8 19.35 -52.78 26.91
CA ALA A 8 19.66 -52.85 25.48
C ALA A 8 19.84 -51.47 24.82
N THR A 9 19.10 -50.44 25.27
CA THR A 9 19.24 -49.07 24.75
C THR A 9 20.51 -48.40 25.25
N VAL A 10 20.90 -48.66 26.50
CA VAL A 10 22.16 -48.16 27.08
C VAL A 10 23.37 -48.82 26.43
N ASP A 11 23.30 -50.13 26.17
CA ASP A 11 24.36 -50.89 25.49
C ASP A 11 24.49 -50.49 24.00
N TYR A 12 23.38 -50.13 23.34
CA TYR A 12 23.36 -49.60 21.97
C TYR A 12 24.03 -48.22 21.86
N VAL A 13 23.77 -47.34 22.82
CA VAL A 13 24.39 -45.99 22.88
C VAL A 13 25.88 -46.05 23.22
N HIS A 14 26.29 -47.03 24.04
CA HIS A 14 27.70 -47.22 24.38
C HIS A 14 28.54 -47.86 23.26
N ASN A 15 27.93 -48.65 22.37
CA ASN A 15 28.61 -49.32 21.26
C ASN A 15 28.52 -48.57 19.91
N LEU A 16 27.94 -47.36 19.90
CA LEU A 16 27.96 -46.47 18.74
C LEU A 16 29.39 -45.98 18.49
N ASP A 17 29.96 -46.35 17.34
CA ASP A 17 31.24 -45.82 16.89
C ASP A 17 31.06 -44.35 16.50
N TRP A 18 31.46 -43.46 17.40
CA TRP A 18 31.29 -42.02 17.27
C TRP A 18 32.08 -41.44 16.08
N SER A 19 33.03 -42.19 15.52
CA SER A 19 33.86 -41.70 14.42
C SER A 19 33.07 -41.44 13.12
N ASP A 20 31.99 -42.18 12.86
CA ASP A 20 31.14 -42.00 11.67
C ASP A 20 30.15 -40.81 11.78
N ILE A 21 29.84 -40.34 12.99
CA ILE A 21 28.99 -39.16 13.20
C ILE A 21 29.79 -37.86 12.99
N PHE A 22 31.10 -37.88 13.28
CA PHE A 22 31.96 -36.70 13.15
C PHE A 22 32.43 -36.42 11.71
N THR A 23 32.44 -37.41 10.82
CA THR A 23 32.88 -37.26 9.43
C THR A 23 31.86 -36.57 8.51
N ASN A 24 30.57 -36.46 8.90
CA ASN A 24 29.51 -35.91 8.04
C ASN A 24 28.92 -34.55 8.48
N ILE A 25 29.57 -33.81 9.39
CA ILE A 25 29.04 -32.52 9.89
C ILE A 25 29.94 -31.35 9.47
N THR A 26 29.62 -30.71 8.35
CA THR A 26 30.27 -29.50 7.84
C THR A 26 29.51 -28.21 8.20
N SER A 27 29.12 -28.04 9.47
CA SER A 27 28.49 -26.80 9.95
C SER A 27 29.16 -26.26 11.22
N ASN A 28 29.91 -25.16 11.07
CA ASN A 28 30.59 -24.43 12.15
C ASN A 28 29.65 -23.97 13.29
N LYS A 29 28.32 -23.95 13.09
CA LYS A 29 27.34 -23.57 14.13
C LYS A 29 27.05 -24.68 15.14
N LEU A 30 27.17 -25.95 14.75
CA LEU A 30 26.93 -27.08 15.64
C LEU A 30 28.17 -27.39 16.48
N LEU A 31 29.37 -27.26 15.91
CA LEU A 31 30.65 -27.30 16.64
C LEU A 31 30.73 -26.20 17.71
N PHE A 32 30.18 -25.01 17.42
CA PHE A 32 30.07 -23.90 18.37
C PHE A 32 29.05 -24.16 19.49
N LEU A 33 27.91 -24.80 19.19
CA LEU A 33 26.95 -25.22 20.21
C LEU A 33 27.51 -26.33 21.10
N LEU A 34 28.23 -27.30 20.52
CA LEU A 34 28.88 -28.37 21.26
C LEU A 34 30.05 -27.86 22.12
N SER A 35 30.83 -26.88 21.64
CA SER A 35 31.93 -26.30 22.44
C SER A 35 31.46 -25.46 23.63
N ILE A 36 30.23 -24.93 23.58
CA ILE A 36 29.56 -24.24 24.71
C ILE A 36 28.83 -25.25 25.61
N ALA A 37 28.23 -26.29 25.04
CA ALA A 37 27.44 -27.27 25.78
C ALA A 37 28.32 -28.24 26.58
N ILE A 38 29.46 -28.69 26.05
CA ILE A 38 30.33 -29.67 26.70
C ILE A 38 30.89 -29.17 28.07
N PRO A 39 31.38 -27.92 28.21
CA PRO A 39 31.82 -27.38 29.50
C PRO A 39 30.71 -27.18 30.53
N VAL A 40 29.44 -27.09 30.09
CA VAL A 40 28.25 -26.91 30.96
C VAL A 40 27.65 -28.27 31.36
N ILE A 41 27.68 -29.25 30.45
CA ILE A 41 27.12 -30.59 30.65
C ILE A 41 28.00 -31.43 31.59
N ILE A 42 29.33 -31.30 31.54
CA ILE A 42 30.26 -32.07 32.40
C ILE A 42 30.09 -31.75 33.91
N PRO A 43 30.00 -30.48 34.34
CA PRO A 43 29.66 -30.12 35.72
C PRO A 43 28.25 -30.58 36.13
N LEU A 44 27.26 -30.46 35.23
CA LEU A 44 25.90 -30.94 35.46
C LEU A 44 25.83 -32.46 35.63
N PHE A 45 26.68 -33.23 34.94
CA PHE A 45 26.80 -34.68 35.12
C PHE A 45 27.44 -35.07 36.48
N ASN A 46 28.36 -34.24 36.99
CA ASN A 46 28.92 -34.40 38.33
C ASN A 46 27.92 -34.02 39.44
N ILE A 47 27.07 -33.01 39.19
CA ILE A 47 25.92 -32.66 40.03
C ILE A 47 24.86 -33.76 39.98
N TYR A 48 24.60 -34.36 38.81
CA TYR A 48 23.71 -35.51 38.60
C TYR A 48 24.12 -36.73 39.43
N LYS A 49 25.41 -37.07 39.49
CA LYS A 49 25.94 -38.15 40.38
C LYS A 49 25.64 -37.90 41.86
N ARG A 50 25.60 -36.63 42.30
CA ARG A 50 25.22 -36.25 43.67
C ARG A 50 23.70 -36.25 43.91
N ILE A 51 22.90 -35.93 42.90
CA ILE A 51 21.44 -35.81 42.99
C ILE A 51 20.71 -37.16 42.94
N VAL A 52 21.26 -38.20 42.29
CA VAL A 52 20.62 -39.55 42.23
C VAL A 52 20.41 -40.20 43.62
N ARG A 53 20.98 -39.64 44.70
CA ARG A 53 20.69 -40.07 46.08
C ARG A 53 19.39 -39.51 46.68
N ILE A 54 18.72 -38.53 46.05
CA ILE A 54 17.51 -37.90 46.62
C ILE A 54 16.36 -37.86 45.59
N ARG A 55 15.54 -38.93 45.64
CA ARG A 55 14.13 -39.14 45.19
C ARG A 55 13.77 -39.03 43.69
N LYS A 56 13.18 -40.13 43.20
CA LYS A 56 12.90 -40.51 41.79
C LYS A 56 11.52 -40.15 41.20
N ILE A 57 10.63 -39.46 41.91
CA ILE A 57 9.18 -39.46 41.53
C ILE A 57 8.75 -38.27 40.65
N VAL A 58 9.42 -37.12 40.72
CA VAL A 58 8.98 -35.90 40.00
C VAL A 58 9.40 -35.90 38.52
N ILE A 59 10.53 -36.52 38.19
CA ILE A 59 11.11 -36.46 36.84
C ILE A 59 10.41 -37.39 35.83
N LEU A 60 9.82 -38.50 36.28
CA LEU A 60 9.09 -39.45 35.42
C LEU A 60 7.81 -38.85 34.81
N ARG A 61 7.16 -37.89 35.49
CA ARG A 61 6.01 -37.16 34.91
C ARG A 61 6.42 -36.10 33.89
N VAL A 62 7.63 -35.56 34.00
CA VAL A 62 8.12 -34.48 33.11
C VAL A 62 8.72 -35.05 31.83
N LEU A 63 9.44 -36.17 31.89
CA LEU A 63 9.95 -36.86 30.68
C LEU A 63 8.81 -37.41 29.82
N ASN A 64 7.72 -37.88 30.44
CA ASN A 64 6.53 -38.31 29.70
C ASN A 64 5.82 -37.14 28.99
N TRP A 65 6.01 -35.89 29.47
CA TRP A 65 5.47 -34.69 28.83
C TRP A 65 6.35 -34.20 27.66
N MET A 66 7.67 -34.34 27.77
CA MET A 66 8.62 -34.01 26.69
C MET A 66 8.53 -34.97 25.49
N LEU A 67 8.16 -36.24 25.71
CA LEU A 67 7.98 -37.22 24.63
C LEU A 67 6.71 -36.96 23.80
N VAL A 68 5.70 -36.28 24.35
CA VAL A 68 4.45 -35.96 23.64
C VAL A 68 4.56 -34.67 22.81
N SER A 69 5.59 -33.84 23.00
CA SER A 69 5.72 -32.53 22.35
C SER A 69 6.67 -32.49 21.13
N GLN A 70 6.98 -33.62 20.48
CA GLN A 70 7.84 -33.66 19.28
C GLN A 70 7.12 -33.28 17.96
N VAL A 71 6.27 -32.25 17.96
CA VAL A 71 5.73 -31.68 16.71
C VAL A 71 5.97 -30.17 16.70
N ASP A 72 6.72 -29.71 15.70
CA ASP A 72 7.02 -28.32 15.32
C ASP A 72 8.04 -27.50 16.15
N LEU A 73 9.30 -27.91 16.08
CA LEU A 73 10.46 -27.24 16.70
C LEU A 73 10.93 -25.92 16.02
N ALA A 74 10.24 -25.44 14.97
CA ALA A 74 10.65 -24.23 14.24
C ALA A 74 9.96 -22.93 14.74
N ARG A 75 8.81 -23.03 15.42
CA ARG A 75 8.01 -21.88 15.89
C ARG A 75 8.27 -21.46 17.34
N TYR A 76 8.95 -22.29 18.13
CA TYR A 76 9.01 -22.13 19.59
C TYR A 76 10.37 -21.65 20.15
N LYS A 77 11.27 -21.08 19.34
CA LYS A 77 12.62 -20.73 19.84
C LYS A 77 12.63 -19.67 20.95
N ILE A 78 11.77 -18.64 20.90
CA ILE A 78 11.75 -17.59 21.94
C ILE A 78 10.92 -18.03 23.16
N ARG A 79 9.78 -18.69 22.92
CA ARG A 79 8.89 -19.16 23.99
C ARG A 79 9.51 -20.31 24.77
N ALA A 80 10.18 -21.27 24.12
CA ALA A 80 10.91 -22.33 24.81
C ALA A 80 12.08 -21.77 25.63
N ILE A 81 12.81 -20.76 25.14
CA ILE A 81 13.86 -20.11 25.93
C ILE A 81 13.26 -19.38 27.14
N PHE A 82 12.14 -18.67 26.97
CA PHE A 82 11.47 -17.97 28.07
C PHE A 82 10.88 -18.93 29.09
N ASP A 83 10.21 -20.01 28.66
CA ASP A 83 9.62 -21.03 29.52
C ASP A 83 10.69 -21.84 30.25
N ILE A 84 11.81 -22.18 29.59
CA ILE A 84 12.98 -22.81 30.23
C ILE A 84 13.61 -21.86 31.24
N THR A 85 13.73 -20.57 30.92
CA THR A 85 14.29 -19.55 31.82
C THR A 85 13.39 -19.34 33.04
N LEU A 86 12.07 -19.25 32.84
CA LEU A 86 11.08 -19.12 33.91
C LEU A 86 11.04 -20.38 34.78
N PHE A 87 11.17 -21.56 34.17
CA PHE A 87 11.25 -22.85 34.86
C PHE A 87 12.52 -22.96 35.72
N VAL A 88 13.68 -22.56 35.17
CA VAL A 88 14.95 -22.54 35.90
C VAL A 88 14.91 -21.51 37.04
N ILE A 89 14.34 -20.32 36.81
CA ILE A 89 14.13 -19.31 37.87
C ILE A 89 13.19 -19.84 38.95
N THR A 90 12.12 -20.55 38.58
CA THR A 90 11.17 -21.13 39.55
C THR A 90 11.83 -22.22 40.38
N ILE A 91 12.67 -23.07 39.78
CA ILE A 91 13.48 -24.06 40.50
C ILE A 91 14.47 -23.37 41.43
N ILE A 92 15.17 -22.33 40.97
CA ILE A 92 16.13 -21.57 41.78
C ILE A 92 15.42 -20.90 42.98
N ILE A 93 14.25 -20.29 42.79
CA ILE A 93 13.45 -19.70 43.87
C ILE A 93 12.94 -20.77 44.84
N PHE A 94 12.52 -21.94 44.34
CA PHE A 94 12.10 -23.07 45.16
C PHE A 94 13.23 -23.59 46.06
N PHE A 95 14.46 -23.61 45.57
CA PHE A 95 15.64 -24.00 46.34
C PHE A 95 16.19 -22.89 47.26
N ILE A 96 16.04 -21.61 46.90
CA ILE A 96 16.44 -20.47 47.75
C ILE A 96 15.49 -20.29 48.95
N THR A 97 14.21 -20.65 48.81
CA THR A 97 13.19 -20.45 49.86
C THR A 97 13.00 -21.64 50.81
N ASP A 98 13.84 -22.68 50.67
CA ASP A 98 13.90 -23.89 51.51
C ASP A 98 12.51 -24.52 51.82
N GLY A 99 11.57 -24.41 50.87
CA GLY A 99 10.22 -24.95 50.99
C GLY A 99 9.34 -24.33 52.09
N GLN A 100 9.70 -23.19 52.69
CA GLN A 100 9.01 -22.67 53.88
C GLN A 100 7.66 -21.95 53.60
N TYR A 101 7.32 -21.67 52.34
CA TYR A 101 6.00 -21.13 52.02
C TYR A 101 5.04 -22.27 51.66
N ARG A 102 3.90 -22.39 52.36
CA ARG A 102 2.77 -23.21 51.91
C ARG A 102 2.18 -22.56 50.66
N TRP A 103 2.49 -23.11 49.49
CA TRP A 103 1.94 -22.63 48.23
C TRP A 103 0.48 -23.09 48.08
N TYR A 104 -0.46 -22.16 48.24
CA TYR A 104 -1.71 -22.21 47.50
C TYR A 104 -1.36 -22.00 46.02
N ALA A 105 -1.69 -23.00 45.21
CA ALA A 105 -1.54 -23.11 43.75
C ALA A 105 -1.19 -21.79 43.01
N MET A 106 0.10 -21.52 42.79
CA MET A 106 0.52 -20.68 41.67
C MET A 106 0.49 -21.54 40.41
N ILE A 107 -0.68 -21.53 39.77
CA ILE A 107 -0.89 -22.02 38.41
C ILE A 107 -0.01 -21.15 37.49
N PRO A 108 0.74 -21.74 36.55
CA PRO A 108 1.56 -20.98 35.62
C PRO A 108 0.66 -20.02 34.84
N VAL A 109 0.97 -18.73 34.94
CA VAL A 109 0.29 -17.66 34.19
C VAL A 109 0.74 -17.73 32.73
N GLY A 110 0.29 -18.77 32.04
CA GLY A 110 -0.01 -18.76 30.62
C GLY A 110 -1.50 -18.46 30.51
N GLY A 111 -1.84 -17.36 29.84
CA GLY A 111 -3.15 -16.70 29.89
C GLY A 111 -4.37 -17.61 30.12
N ILE A 112 -5.01 -17.42 31.27
CA ILE A 112 -6.44 -17.57 31.55
C ILE A 112 -6.69 -16.71 32.82
N VAL A 113 -7.62 -15.75 32.73
CA VAL A 113 -8.09 -14.79 33.77
C VAL A 113 -7.15 -13.61 34.14
N ILE A 114 -7.26 -12.51 33.39
CA ILE A 114 -7.14 -11.14 33.95
C ILE A 114 -8.44 -10.40 33.62
N THR A 115 -9.53 -10.80 34.26
CA THR A 115 -10.77 -10.02 34.22
C THR A 115 -11.48 -9.92 35.58
N GLU A 116 -11.14 -10.72 36.60
CA GLU A 116 -11.85 -10.65 37.90
C GLU A 116 -11.03 -10.20 39.13
N CYS A 117 -9.71 -10.10 39.07
CA CYS A 117 -8.93 -9.71 40.26
C CYS A 117 -8.74 -8.19 40.45
N CYS A 118 -9.18 -7.34 39.52
CA CYS A 118 -8.93 -5.89 39.58
C CYS A 118 -9.89 -5.10 40.49
N ALA A 119 -10.90 -5.73 41.09
CA ALA A 119 -11.85 -5.03 41.98
C ALA A 119 -11.36 -4.90 43.43
N ASN A 120 -10.52 -5.82 43.94
CA ASN A 120 -10.28 -5.94 45.39
C ASN A 120 -8.91 -5.45 45.91
N TYR A 121 -8.01 -4.93 45.06
CA TYR A 121 -6.65 -4.53 45.51
C TYR A 121 -6.28 -3.08 45.16
N LYS A 122 -7.25 -2.17 45.32
CA LYS A 122 -7.06 -0.72 45.12
C LYS A 122 -6.00 -0.09 46.06
N HIS A 123 -5.74 -0.73 47.21
CA HIS A 123 -4.79 -0.22 48.21
C HIS A 123 -3.30 -0.55 47.96
N ILE A 124 -2.99 -1.60 47.20
CA ILE A 124 -1.60 -2.01 46.93
C ILE A 124 -0.99 -1.24 45.75
N LEU A 125 -1.79 -0.92 44.74
CA LEU A 125 -1.36 -0.19 43.54
C LEU A 125 -1.03 1.30 43.80
N GLN A 126 -1.49 1.88 44.91
CA GLN A 126 -1.19 3.28 45.26
C GLN A 126 0.20 3.49 45.89
N ARG A 127 0.92 2.42 46.26
CA ARG A 127 2.20 2.51 46.98
C ARG A 127 3.43 2.15 46.14
N ILE A 128 3.27 1.76 44.88
CA ILE A 128 4.40 1.44 44.00
C ILE A 128 4.64 2.65 43.06
N PRO A 129 5.83 3.27 43.04
CA PRO A 129 6.10 4.37 42.16
C PRO A 129 6.24 3.85 40.72
N PHE A 130 5.14 3.84 39.97
CA PHE A 130 5.03 3.44 38.54
C PHE A 130 5.76 4.38 37.56
N LYS A 131 6.87 5.02 37.96
CA LYS A 131 7.63 5.95 37.11
C LYS A 131 8.71 5.29 36.23
N ARG A 132 9.06 4.01 36.42
CA ARG A 132 10.24 3.40 35.77
C ARG A 132 10.04 2.13 34.93
N ILE A 133 8.82 1.62 34.73
CA ILE A 133 8.57 0.50 33.80
C ILE A 133 8.28 1.05 32.39
N LYS A 134 9.17 1.87 31.83
CA LYS A 134 9.06 2.37 30.45
C LYS A 134 9.90 1.58 29.45
N GLU A 135 10.77 0.65 29.87
CA GLU A 135 11.93 0.26 29.06
C GLU A 135 12.07 -1.23 28.66
N PHE A 136 11.01 -2.04 28.65
CA PHE A 136 11.09 -3.41 28.09
C PHE A 136 10.36 -3.53 26.75
N PRO A 137 11.05 -3.66 25.59
CA PRO A 137 10.40 -3.68 24.26
C PRO A 137 9.79 -5.02 23.84
N TYR A 138 10.31 -6.15 24.35
CA TYR A 138 9.99 -7.48 23.82
C TYR A 138 8.66 -8.08 24.30
N LEU A 139 8.37 -7.99 25.60
CA LEU A 139 7.06 -8.37 26.16
C LEU A 139 5.91 -7.47 25.67
N LYS A 140 6.22 -6.30 25.12
CA LYS A 140 5.25 -5.35 24.56
C LYS A 140 4.81 -5.70 23.14
N TYR A 141 5.53 -6.55 22.41
CA TYR A 141 5.26 -6.82 21.00
C TYR A 141 3.98 -7.64 20.79
N GLU A 142 3.77 -8.70 21.57
CA GLU A 142 2.53 -9.49 21.55
C GLU A 142 1.35 -8.74 22.20
N GLN A 143 1.60 -7.90 23.22
CA GLN A 143 0.57 -7.12 23.90
C GLN A 143 0.11 -5.87 23.12
N ALA A 144 1.00 -5.22 22.37
CA ALA A 144 0.64 -4.11 21.49
C ALA A 144 -0.19 -4.57 20.29
N ALA A 145 0.00 -5.82 19.83
CA ALA A 145 -0.88 -6.43 18.83
C ALA A 145 -2.35 -6.53 19.29
N LEU A 146 -2.60 -6.51 20.61
CA LEU A 146 -3.90 -6.63 21.26
C LEU A 146 -4.55 -5.28 21.67
N ILE A 147 -3.91 -4.14 21.44
CA ILE A 147 -4.51 -2.84 21.76
C ILE A 147 -5.51 -2.49 20.66
N ILE A 148 -6.78 -2.79 20.93
CA ILE A 148 -7.92 -2.46 20.08
C ILE A 148 -8.31 -1.00 20.40
N PRO A 149 -8.10 -0.03 19.48
CA PRO A 149 -8.65 1.31 19.66
C PRO A 149 -10.19 1.27 19.67
N LYS A 150 -10.83 2.30 20.23
CA LYS A 150 -12.29 2.45 20.13
C LYS A 150 -12.69 2.46 18.63
N GLY A 151 -13.56 1.52 18.24
CA GLY A 151 -13.88 1.18 16.84
C GLY A 151 -13.47 -0.27 16.57
N LEU A 152 -14.41 -1.21 16.69
CA LEU A 152 -14.12 -2.65 16.85
C LEU A 152 -13.50 -3.22 15.56
N VAL A 153 -12.30 -3.81 15.62
CA VAL A 153 -11.66 -4.45 14.45
C VAL A 153 -11.63 -5.95 14.70
N GLY A 154 -12.08 -6.75 13.74
CA GLY A 154 -11.94 -8.21 13.77
C GLY A 154 -10.57 -8.62 13.23
N ILE A 155 -9.63 -8.99 14.09
CA ILE A 155 -8.27 -9.36 13.70
C ILE A 155 -8.25 -10.84 13.30
N LEU A 156 -8.03 -11.11 12.01
CA LEU A 156 -7.94 -12.48 11.51
C LEU A 156 -6.52 -13.02 11.65
N SER A 157 -5.53 -12.25 11.17
CA SER A 157 -4.10 -12.52 11.39
C SER A 157 -3.30 -11.22 11.45
N THR A 158 -2.39 -11.10 12.41
CA THR A 158 -1.43 -9.98 12.49
C THR A 158 -0.11 -10.27 11.77
N THR A 159 0.18 -11.52 11.42
CA THR A 159 1.46 -11.91 10.79
C THR A 159 1.19 -12.86 9.64
N LEU A 160 1.71 -12.49 8.47
CA LEU A 160 1.66 -13.28 7.26
C LEU A 160 3.09 -13.46 6.76
N LYS A 161 3.44 -14.69 6.40
CA LYS A 161 4.68 -14.97 5.68
C LYS A 161 4.51 -14.70 4.20
N GLU A 162 3.33 -15.03 3.69
CA GLU A 162 3.00 -14.98 2.27
C GLU A 162 1.47 -14.91 2.12
N VAL A 163 1.03 -14.28 1.04
CA VAL A 163 -0.35 -14.35 0.56
C VAL A 163 -0.28 -15.02 -0.81
N LYS A 164 -0.93 -16.18 -0.95
CA LYS A 164 -0.86 -16.99 -2.15
C LYS A 164 -1.74 -16.43 -3.25
N ASP A 165 -1.30 -16.63 -4.49
CA ASP A 165 -2.14 -16.45 -5.66
C ASP A 165 -3.35 -17.40 -5.61
N ILE A 166 -4.47 -16.91 -6.12
CA ILE A 166 -5.77 -17.58 -6.00
C ILE A 166 -6.11 -18.18 -7.36
N PRO A 167 -6.24 -19.50 -7.50
CA PRO A 167 -6.58 -20.12 -8.77
C PRO A 167 -7.90 -19.59 -9.32
N ALA A 168 -7.93 -19.22 -10.61
CA ALA A 168 -9.17 -18.84 -11.26
C ALA A 168 -10.06 -20.08 -11.42
N ASN A 169 -11.27 -20.03 -10.87
CA ASN A 169 -12.23 -21.12 -10.97
C ASN A 169 -13.38 -20.71 -11.89
N PRO A 170 -13.56 -21.37 -13.06
CA PRO A 170 -14.68 -21.08 -13.96
C PRO A 170 -16.07 -21.27 -13.34
N ARG A 171 -16.16 -22.06 -12.24
CA ARG A 171 -17.39 -22.33 -11.49
C ARG A 171 -17.49 -21.49 -10.21
N MET A 172 -16.75 -20.39 -10.11
CA MET A 172 -16.90 -19.46 -9.00
C MET A 172 -18.35 -18.98 -8.91
N MET A 173 -18.82 -18.80 -7.68
CA MET A 173 -20.09 -18.13 -7.40
C MET A 173 -20.05 -16.72 -8.01
N LYS A 174 -21.17 -16.28 -8.60
CA LYS A 174 -21.30 -14.96 -9.21
C LYS A 174 -22.55 -14.28 -8.70
N ILE A 175 -22.41 -13.08 -8.16
CA ILE A 175 -23.55 -12.31 -7.65
C ILE A 175 -23.50 -10.90 -8.19
N HIS A 176 -24.51 -10.58 -8.99
CA HIS A 176 -24.66 -9.31 -9.67
C HIS A 176 -26.11 -8.82 -9.59
N PHE A 177 -26.30 -7.57 -9.18
CA PHE A 177 -27.59 -6.86 -9.27
C PHE A 177 -27.62 -5.85 -10.43
N ALA A 178 -26.69 -5.98 -11.36
CA ALA A 178 -26.62 -5.27 -12.63
C ALA A 178 -26.25 -6.22 -13.77
N THR A 179 -26.53 -5.84 -15.02
CA THR A 179 -26.11 -6.62 -16.21
C THR A 179 -24.58 -6.71 -16.29
N THR A 180 -24.05 -7.83 -16.78
CA THR A 180 -22.60 -8.12 -16.81
C THR A 180 -21.97 -8.06 -18.19
N ASP A 181 -22.76 -8.22 -19.26
CA ASP A 181 -22.28 -8.37 -20.65
C ASP A 181 -22.16 -7.04 -21.41
N GLU A 182 -22.45 -5.94 -20.72
CA GLU A 182 -22.42 -4.59 -21.25
C GLU A 182 -21.21 -3.82 -20.70
N SER A 183 -20.78 -2.78 -21.43
CA SER A 183 -19.72 -1.90 -20.92
C SER A 183 -20.17 -1.28 -19.59
N TYR A 184 -19.22 -1.05 -18.67
CA TYR A 184 -19.51 -0.62 -17.29
C TYR A 184 -20.45 0.60 -17.22
N GLU A 185 -20.37 1.48 -18.22
CA GLU A 185 -21.17 2.70 -18.35
C GLU A 185 -22.62 2.42 -18.77
N THR A 186 -22.86 1.30 -19.44
CA THR A 186 -24.17 0.87 -19.93
C THR A 186 -24.86 -0.17 -19.09
N ARG A 187 -24.16 -0.77 -18.10
CA ARG A 187 -24.76 -1.77 -17.24
C ARG A 187 -26.07 -1.27 -16.64
N GLN A 188 -27.11 -2.07 -16.83
CA GLN A 188 -28.45 -1.79 -16.34
C GLN A 188 -28.66 -2.45 -14.98
N VAL A 189 -29.27 -1.70 -14.07
CA VAL A 189 -29.66 -2.22 -12.75
C VAL A 189 -30.82 -3.19 -12.93
N ILE A 190 -30.76 -4.34 -12.26
CA ILE A 190 -31.86 -5.30 -12.25
C ILE A 190 -32.93 -4.77 -11.28
N THR A 191 -34.08 -4.36 -11.81
CA THR A 191 -35.21 -3.85 -11.02
C THR A 191 -36.41 -4.79 -10.98
N ASP A 192 -36.37 -5.91 -11.71
CA ASP A 192 -37.43 -6.92 -11.67
C ASP A 192 -37.33 -7.74 -10.37
N LYS A 193 -38.34 -7.62 -9.51
CA LYS A 193 -38.41 -8.33 -8.22
C LYS A 193 -38.32 -9.85 -8.37
N SER A 194 -38.87 -10.43 -9.44
CA SER A 194 -38.84 -11.89 -9.67
C SER A 194 -37.43 -12.40 -9.96
N ILE A 195 -36.63 -11.61 -10.70
CA ILE A 195 -35.23 -11.93 -10.99
C ILE A 195 -34.40 -11.81 -9.71
N ILE A 196 -34.61 -10.74 -8.93
CA ILE A 196 -33.92 -10.52 -7.65
C ILE A 196 -34.24 -11.64 -6.66
N GLU A 197 -35.50 -12.03 -6.54
CA GLU A 197 -35.93 -13.13 -5.68
C GLU A 197 -35.24 -14.45 -6.07
N ARG A 198 -35.14 -14.73 -7.37
CA ARG A 198 -34.42 -15.91 -7.87
C ARG A 198 -32.93 -15.87 -7.51
N ILE A 199 -32.27 -14.71 -7.63
CA ILE A 199 -30.86 -14.54 -7.23
C ILE A 199 -30.71 -14.80 -5.73
N ILE A 200 -31.57 -14.20 -4.89
CA ILE A 200 -31.53 -14.39 -3.43
C ILE A 200 -31.71 -15.86 -3.07
N LYS A 201 -32.70 -16.54 -3.66
CA LYS A 201 -32.97 -17.94 -3.38
C LYS A 201 -31.82 -18.86 -3.81
N ASN A 202 -31.32 -18.69 -5.02
CA ASN A 202 -30.36 -19.60 -5.62
C ASN A 202 -28.92 -19.39 -5.13
N GLU A 203 -28.54 -18.14 -4.84
CA GLU A 203 -27.16 -17.80 -4.47
C GLU A 203 -27.02 -17.53 -2.97
N ILE A 204 -27.89 -16.70 -2.37
CA ILE A 204 -27.74 -16.25 -0.98
C ILE A 204 -28.29 -17.27 0.01
N VAL A 205 -29.55 -17.70 -0.15
CA VAL A 205 -30.20 -18.65 0.76
C VAL A 205 -29.52 -20.01 0.67
N ALA A 206 -29.27 -20.51 -0.54
CA ALA A 206 -28.57 -21.77 -0.75
C ALA A 206 -27.17 -21.79 -0.11
N TYR A 207 -26.44 -20.66 -0.17
CA TYR A 207 -25.14 -20.52 0.51
C TYR A 207 -25.27 -20.65 2.03
N TYR A 208 -26.22 -19.95 2.64
CA TYR A 208 -26.42 -19.99 4.10
C TYR A 208 -26.94 -21.34 4.59
N ASP A 209 -27.76 -22.03 3.81
CA ASP A 209 -28.20 -23.39 4.14
C ASP A 209 -27.01 -24.37 4.10
N SER A 210 -26.16 -24.28 3.06
CA SER A 210 -24.92 -25.08 2.98
C SER A 210 -23.94 -24.76 4.13
N LEU A 211 -23.78 -23.48 4.49
CA LEU A 211 -22.94 -23.09 5.62
C LEU A 211 -23.47 -23.61 6.95
N THR A 212 -24.79 -23.64 7.13
CA THR A 212 -25.44 -24.20 8.32
C THR A 212 -25.12 -25.70 8.46
N GLU A 213 -25.22 -26.46 7.38
CA GLU A 213 -24.82 -27.87 7.36
C GLU A 213 -23.34 -28.04 7.71
N LYS A 214 -22.46 -27.25 7.10
CA LYS A 214 -21.01 -27.27 7.38
C LYS A 214 -20.67 -26.97 8.84
N ILE A 215 -21.39 -26.03 9.48
CA ILE A 215 -21.20 -25.71 10.91
C ILE A 215 -21.65 -26.89 11.79
N ARG A 216 -22.75 -27.56 11.43
CA ARG A 216 -23.28 -28.74 12.13
C ARG A 216 -22.33 -29.94 12.00
N GLU A 217 -21.84 -30.22 10.80
CA GLU A 217 -20.88 -31.30 10.54
C GLU A 217 -19.59 -31.14 11.34
N LYS A 218 -19.14 -29.90 11.55
CA LYS A 218 -17.98 -29.58 12.40
C LYS A 218 -18.27 -29.61 13.90
N GLY A 219 -19.51 -29.91 14.32
CA GLY A 219 -19.92 -30.00 15.72
C GLY A 219 -19.98 -28.67 16.45
N TYR A 220 -20.16 -27.56 15.72
CA TYR A 220 -20.25 -26.22 16.30
C TYR A 220 -21.67 -25.66 16.39
N ASP A 221 -22.68 -26.48 16.10
CA ASP A 221 -24.11 -26.17 16.19
C ASP A 221 -24.58 -25.77 17.59
N ARG A 222 -23.82 -26.08 18.64
CA ARG A 222 -24.10 -25.68 20.04
C ARG A 222 -23.26 -24.51 20.53
N SER A 223 -22.33 -24.03 19.70
CA SER A 223 -21.41 -22.96 20.06
C SER A 223 -22.14 -21.62 20.12
N GLN A 224 -22.01 -20.91 21.25
CA GLN A 224 -22.62 -19.58 21.42
C GLN A 224 -22.11 -18.55 20.40
N PHE A 225 -20.97 -18.82 19.73
CA PHE A 225 -20.45 -17.96 18.66
C PHE A 225 -21.40 -17.85 17.47
N PHE A 226 -22.24 -18.86 17.21
CA PHE A 226 -23.17 -18.91 16.07
C PHE A 226 -24.62 -18.61 16.44
N TYR A 227 -24.89 -18.12 17.64
CA TYR A 227 -26.23 -17.66 18.06
C TYR A 227 -26.21 -16.20 18.48
N LEU A 228 -27.14 -15.41 17.96
CA LEU A 228 -27.35 -14.01 18.32
C LEU A 228 -28.76 -13.82 18.82
N GLU A 229 -28.97 -12.82 19.68
CA GLU A 229 -30.31 -12.36 19.99
C GLU A 229 -30.84 -11.54 18.81
N ASN A 230 -31.97 -11.96 18.27
CA ASN A 230 -32.69 -11.20 17.24
C ASN A 230 -33.41 -9.98 17.88
N GLU A 231 -34.11 -9.19 17.05
CA GLU A 231 -34.80 -7.97 17.52
C GLU A 231 -35.88 -8.24 18.59
N ASN A 232 -36.38 -9.48 18.67
CA ASN A 232 -37.37 -9.94 19.64
C ASN A 232 -36.75 -10.56 20.91
N GLY A 233 -35.41 -10.56 21.04
CA GLY A 233 -34.69 -11.13 22.18
C GLY A 233 -34.57 -12.66 22.16
N HIS A 234 -34.98 -13.32 21.07
CA HIS A 234 -34.81 -14.77 20.92
C HIS A 234 -33.43 -15.09 20.35
N LYS A 235 -32.80 -16.14 20.87
CA LYS A 235 -31.54 -16.65 20.32
C LYS A 235 -31.80 -17.40 19.03
N GLU A 236 -31.23 -16.91 17.95
CA GLU A 236 -31.38 -17.45 16.62
C GLU A 236 -30.00 -17.70 15.99
N PHE A 237 -29.94 -18.69 15.10
CA PHE A 237 -28.70 -19.09 14.45
C PHE A 237 -28.29 -18.02 13.43
N ILE A 238 -27.00 -17.68 13.35
CA ILE A 238 -26.55 -16.51 12.57
C ILE A 238 -26.92 -16.59 11.08
N CYS A 239 -26.93 -17.80 10.50
CA CYS A 239 -27.27 -17.96 9.08
C CYS A 239 -28.75 -17.67 8.81
N ASP A 240 -29.64 -17.97 9.77
CA ASP A 240 -31.07 -17.67 9.64
C ASP A 240 -31.31 -16.15 9.74
N ILE A 241 -30.67 -15.48 10.70
CA ILE A 241 -30.69 -14.01 10.82
C ILE A 241 -30.18 -13.35 9.54
N LEU A 242 -29.11 -13.86 8.95
CA LEU A 242 -28.52 -13.28 7.73
C LEU A 242 -29.41 -13.49 6.51
N LYS A 243 -30.12 -14.63 6.41
CA LYS A 243 -31.15 -14.84 5.37
C LYS A 243 -32.26 -13.80 5.47
N ASP A 244 -32.71 -13.47 6.68
CA ASP A 244 -33.74 -12.44 6.90
C ASP A 244 -33.23 -11.03 6.56
N ILE A 245 -31.99 -10.71 6.92
CA ILE A 245 -31.34 -9.44 6.56
C ILE A 245 -31.28 -9.30 5.03
N TYR A 246 -30.91 -10.36 4.31
CA TYR A 246 -30.84 -10.38 2.84
C TYR A 246 -32.15 -10.82 2.17
N SER A 247 -33.30 -10.62 2.82
CA SER A 247 -34.61 -10.87 2.23
C SER A 247 -34.88 -10.00 0.99
N LEU A 248 -35.82 -10.44 0.15
CA LEU A 248 -36.21 -9.76 -1.09
C LEU A 248 -36.49 -8.27 -0.87
N GLU A 249 -37.22 -7.93 0.18
CA GLU A 249 -37.63 -6.55 0.42
C GLU A 249 -36.44 -5.67 0.83
N ASN A 250 -35.53 -6.17 1.68
CA ASN A 250 -34.34 -5.43 2.08
C ASN A 250 -33.38 -5.23 0.90
N VAL A 251 -33.13 -6.27 0.11
CA VAL A 251 -32.25 -6.21 -1.06
C VAL A 251 -32.83 -5.30 -2.14
N TYR A 252 -34.13 -5.43 -2.45
CA TYR A 252 -34.80 -4.58 -3.43
C TYR A 252 -34.74 -3.10 -3.03
N ASN A 253 -35.06 -2.78 -1.78
CA ASN A 253 -34.99 -1.40 -1.29
C ASN A 253 -33.57 -0.84 -1.33
N ALA A 254 -32.57 -1.65 -1.02
CA ALA A 254 -31.16 -1.26 -1.16
C ALA A 254 -30.78 -0.99 -2.63
N ILE A 255 -31.21 -1.84 -3.58
CA ILE A 255 -30.98 -1.65 -5.03
C ILE A 255 -31.56 -0.31 -5.50
N ILE A 256 -32.81 -0.02 -5.18
CA ILE A 256 -33.47 1.23 -5.60
C ILE A 256 -32.78 2.46 -5.00
N GLN A 257 -32.39 2.40 -3.73
CA GLN A 257 -31.67 3.49 -3.09
C GLN A 257 -30.28 3.70 -3.71
N VAL A 258 -29.51 2.63 -3.93
CA VAL A 258 -28.18 2.71 -4.54
C VAL A 258 -28.27 3.23 -5.97
N GLN A 259 -29.25 2.79 -6.76
CA GLN A 259 -29.51 3.34 -8.09
C GLN A 259 -29.74 4.86 -8.05
N SER A 260 -30.50 5.35 -7.06
CA SER A 260 -30.70 6.79 -6.85
C SER A 260 -29.46 7.51 -6.32
N ASP A 261 -28.60 6.84 -5.54
CA ASP A 261 -27.42 7.45 -4.92
C ASP A 261 -26.26 7.58 -5.92
N ILE A 262 -26.01 6.54 -6.75
CA ILE A 262 -24.93 6.51 -7.76
C ILE A 262 -25.06 7.64 -8.79
N THR A 263 -26.30 8.07 -9.08
CA THR A 263 -26.55 9.21 -9.96
C THR A 263 -26.23 10.56 -9.31
N LYS A 264 -26.16 10.62 -7.98
CA LYS A 264 -25.92 11.85 -7.20
C LYS A 264 -24.49 11.97 -6.68
N ASP A 265 -23.88 10.86 -6.25
CA ASP A 265 -22.57 10.86 -5.59
C ASP A 265 -21.39 10.76 -6.58
N GLY A 266 -21.64 10.54 -7.87
CA GLY A 266 -20.59 10.46 -8.89
C GLY A 266 -19.75 9.17 -8.81
N SER A 267 -20.19 8.15 -8.05
CA SER A 267 -19.47 6.87 -7.95
C SER A 267 -19.48 6.08 -9.26
N ILE A 268 -20.17 6.56 -10.31
CA ILE A 268 -20.07 6.00 -11.66
C ILE A 268 -18.61 5.99 -12.18
N ARG A 269 -17.78 6.90 -11.67
CA ARG A 269 -16.36 7.04 -12.02
C ARG A 269 -15.54 5.77 -11.76
N PHE A 270 -16.05 4.85 -10.94
CA PHE A 270 -15.33 3.65 -10.49
C PHE A 270 -16.19 2.37 -10.61
N ILE A 271 -17.10 2.30 -11.59
CA ILE A 271 -17.84 1.06 -11.86
C ILE A 271 -16.88 0.05 -12.49
N GLY A 272 -16.52 -0.95 -11.71
CA GLY A 272 -15.68 -2.07 -12.14
C GLY A 272 -16.21 -3.39 -11.56
N ASP A 273 -15.78 -4.48 -12.18
CA ASP A 273 -15.92 -5.81 -11.60
C ASP A 273 -15.12 -5.87 -10.29
N LYS A 274 -15.66 -6.56 -9.31
CA LYS A 274 -15.05 -6.76 -8.00
C LYS A 274 -14.96 -8.25 -7.70
N VAL A 275 -14.11 -8.58 -6.73
CA VAL A 275 -14.04 -9.92 -6.17
C VAL A 275 -14.35 -9.85 -4.69
N GLY A 276 -15.30 -10.67 -4.26
CA GLY A 276 -15.67 -10.82 -2.86
C GLY A 276 -14.92 -11.97 -2.19
N ILE A 277 -14.82 -11.94 -0.86
CA ILE A 277 -14.20 -12.99 -0.04
C ILE A 277 -15.29 -13.88 0.53
N ARG A 278 -15.31 -15.14 0.11
CA ARG A 278 -16.17 -16.19 0.67
C ARG A 278 -15.58 -16.80 1.94
N GLY A 279 -14.25 -16.90 2.02
CA GLY A 279 -13.55 -17.53 3.13
C GLY A 279 -12.04 -17.43 2.99
N TYR A 280 -11.31 -18.12 3.86
CA TYR A 280 -9.84 -18.14 3.79
C TYR A 280 -9.25 -19.40 4.42
N LYS A 281 -7.98 -19.68 4.11
CA LYS A 281 -7.19 -20.70 4.77
C LYS A 281 -5.89 -20.07 5.25
N LEU A 282 -5.55 -20.29 6.51
CA LEU A 282 -4.30 -19.82 7.10
C LEU A 282 -3.49 -21.02 7.61
N GLU A 283 -2.44 -21.39 6.88
CA GLU A 283 -1.59 -22.54 7.22
C GLU A 283 -0.14 -22.10 7.31
N LYS A 284 0.53 -22.40 8.44
CA LYS A 284 1.95 -22.08 8.65
C LYS A 284 2.36 -20.60 8.43
N GLY A 285 1.38 -19.69 8.39
CA GLY A 285 1.55 -18.25 8.16
C GLY A 285 1.28 -17.82 6.71
N GLU A 286 0.87 -18.75 5.85
CA GLU A 286 0.48 -18.50 4.46
C GLU A 286 -1.03 -18.34 4.38
N LEU A 287 -1.49 -17.24 3.77
CA LEU A 287 -2.90 -16.94 3.56
C LEU A 287 -3.31 -17.35 2.14
N LEU A 288 -4.35 -18.16 2.03
CA LEU A 288 -5.05 -18.42 0.77
C LEU A 288 -6.49 -17.91 0.90
N LEU A 289 -6.92 -17.06 -0.02
CA LEU A 289 -8.28 -16.53 -0.04
C LEU A 289 -9.18 -17.40 -0.90
N ASP A 290 -10.44 -17.50 -0.50
CA ASP A 290 -11.51 -18.12 -1.27
C ASP A 290 -12.47 -17.02 -1.72
N ILE A 291 -12.64 -16.86 -3.03
CA ILE A 291 -13.22 -15.66 -3.64
C ILE A 291 -14.47 -15.97 -4.48
N TYR A 292 -15.25 -14.94 -4.80
CA TYR A 292 -16.39 -14.99 -5.72
C TYR A 292 -16.49 -13.72 -6.57
N GLU A 293 -17.12 -13.82 -7.75
CA GLU A 293 -17.28 -12.69 -8.67
C GLU A 293 -18.47 -11.81 -8.29
N THR A 294 -18.26 -10.49 -8.36
CA THR A 294 -19.30 -9.48 -8.13
C THR A 294 -18.92 -8.17 -8.83
N ASP A 295 -19.58 -7.06 -8.50
CA ASP A 295 -19.30 -5.75 -9.08
C ASP A 295 -19.48 -4.61 -8.06
N HIS A 296 -19.03 -3.41 -8.45
CA HIS A 296 -19.12 -2.22 -7.61
C HIS A 296 -20.57 -1.89 -7.21
N PHE A 297 -21.56 -2.11 -8.09
CA PHE A 297 -22.97 -1.82 -7.80
C PHE A 297 -23.49 -2.74 -6.69
N THR A 298 -23.25 -4.03 -6.82
CA THR A 298 -23.62 -5.08 -5.88
C THR A 298 -22.95 -4.89 -4.52
N PHE A 299 -21.66 -4.52 -4.53
CA PHE A 299 -20.97 -4.07 -3.31
C PHE A 299 -21.70 -2.91 -2.63
N LYS A 300 -22.10 -1.88 -3.37
CA LYS A 300 -22.85 -0.74 -2.81
C LYS A 300 -24.21 -1.17 -2.24
N VAL A 301 -24.89 -2.13 -2.87
CA VAL A 301 -26.15 -2.73 -2.35
C VAL A 301 -25.91 -3.37 -0.98
N PHE A 302 -24.93 -4.27 -0.87
CA PHE A 302 -24.61 -4.90 0.41
C PHE A 302 -24.12 -3.90 1.46
N LYS A 303 -23.33 -2.89 1.06
CA LYS A 303 -22.95 -1.79 1.95
C LYS A 303 -24.13 -0.96 2.43
N LYS A 304 -25.14 -0.74 1.58
CA LYS A 304 -26.35 -0.02 1.97
C LYS A 304 -27.11 -0.77 3.05
N ILE A 305 -27.25 -2.09 2.91
CA ILE A 305 -27.85 -2.97 3.93
C ILE A 305 -27.04 -2.91 5.22
N PHE A 306 -25.70 -3.02 5.15
CA PHE A 306 -24.84 -2.90 6.32
C PHE A 306 -24.96 -1.56 7.06
N LYS A 307 -25.13 -0.45 6.33
CA LYS A 307 -25.27 0.90 6.91
C LYS A 307 -26.63 1.12 7.58
N ASP A 308 -27.61 0.25 7.37
CA ASP A 308 -28.86 0.28 8.13
C ASP A 308 -28.57 0.01 9.62
N ARG A 309 -29.01 0.92 10.49
CA ARG A 309 -28.76 0.84 11.94
C ARG A 309 -29.28 -0.46 12.56
N ARG A 310 -30.37 -1.02 12.02
CA ARG A 310 -30.98 -2.29 12.46
C ARG A 310 -29.98 -3.43 12.31
N PHE A 311 -29.33 -3.50 11.16
CA PHE A 311 -28.45 -4.62 10.79
C PHE A 311 -26.99 -4.37 11.18
N LYS A 312 -26.53 -3.11 11.19
CA LYS A 312 -25.14 -2.75 11.50
C LYS A 312 -24.66 -3.37 12.82
N ARG A 313 -25.50 -3.32 13.85
CA ARG A 313 -25.20 -3.90 15.17
C ARG A 313 -24.97 -5.40 15.11
N ILE A 314 -25.76 -6.13 14.33
CA ILE A 314 -25.65 -7.57 14.13
C ILE A 314 -24.31 -7.91 13.47
N PHE A 315 -23.99 -7.23 12.36
CA PHE A 315 -22.70 -7.40 11.68
C PHE A 315 -21.51 -7.10 12.59
N GLN A 316 -21.55 -5.99 13.34
CA GLN A 316 -20.51 -5.61 14.28
C GLN A 316 -20.31 -6.65 15.38
N GLU A 317 -21.39 -7.22 15.91
CA GLU A 317 -21.32 -8.29 16.92
C GLU A 317 -20.66 -9.57 16.36
N ILE A 318 -20.99 -9.98 15.13
CA ILE A 318 -20.33 -11.11 14.45
C ILE A 318 -18.82 -10.81 14.30
N ILE A 319 -18.47 -9.61 13.85
CA ILE A 319 -17.07 -9.19 13.69
C ILE A 319 -16.33 -9.21 15.04
N CYS A 320 -16.95 -8.73 16.11
CA CYS A 320 -16.34 -8.74 17.45
C CYS A 320 -16.04 -10.15 17.96
N ARG A 321 -16.90 -11.11 17.62
CA ARG A 321 -16.73 -12.52 18.01
C ARG A 321 -15.49 -13.14 17.38
N THR A 322 -15.04 -12.68 16.22
CA THR A 322 -13.83 -13.18 15.56
C THR A 322 -12.58 -13.03 16.42
N ASN A 323 -12.49 -11.97 17.25
CA ASN A 323 -11.37 -11.74 18.17
C ASN A 323 -11.32 -12.71 19.35
N LYS A 324 -12.47 -13.32 19.70
CA LYS A 324 -12.61 -14.26 20.82
C LYS A 324 -12.61 -15.72 20.35
N ALA A 325 -12.79 -15.95 19.05
CA ALA A 325 -12.89 -17.27 18.45
C ALA A 325 -11.50 -17.89 18.17
N ASN A 326 -11.43 -19.21 18.20
CA ASN A 326 -10.29 -19.95 17.63
C ASN A 326 -10.32 -19.90 16.09
N ASP A 327 -9.23 -20.30 15.43
CA ASP A 327 -9.08 -20.18 13.98
C ASP A 327 -10.17 -20.92 13.16
N ASN A 328 -10.64 -22.08 13.64
CA ASN A 328 -11.69 -22.84 12.97
C ASN A 328 -13.06 -22.14 13.02
N ILE A 329 -13.41 -21.58 14.18
CA ILE A 329 -14.66 -20.83 14.35
C ILE A 329 -14.57 -19.48 13.63
N LYS A 330 -13.41 -18.82 13.71
CA LYS A 330 -13.14 -17.55 13.04
C LYS A 330 -13.35 -17.65 11.54
N LEU A 331 -12.86 -18.72 10.90
CA LEU A 331 -13.12 -19.01 9.49
C LEU A 331 -14.62 -19.04 9.18
N LEU A 332 -15.41 -19.79 9.95
CA LEU A 332 -16.86 -19.93 9.71
C LEU A 332 -17.63 -18.62 9.98
N LEU A 333 -17.16 -17.79 10.92
CA LEU A 333 -17.71 -16.44 11.13
C LEU A 333 -17.42 -15.53 9.94
N VAL A 334 -16.24 -15.64 9.30
CA VAL A 334 -15.92 -14.92 8.06
C VAL A 334 -16.78 -15.40 6.90
N GLU A 335 -16.95 -16.72 6.76
CA GLU A 335 -17.86 -17.31 5.74
C GLU A 335 -19.30 -16.79 5.91
N SER A 336 -19.77 -16.64 7.15
CA SER A 336 -21.10 -16.08 7.41
C SER A 336 -21.26 -14.64 6.90
N LEU A 337 -20.16 -13.90 6.80
CA LEU A 337 -20.12 -12.50 6.35
C LEU A 337 -19.79 -12.36 4.86
N ALA A 338 -19.77 -13.44 4.06
CA ALA A 338 -19.31 -13.43 2.67
C ALA A 338 -19.91 -12.30 1.79
N PHE A 339 -21.22 -12.04 1.89
CA PHE A 339 -21.88 -11.00 1.08
C PHE A 339 -21.56 -9.57 1.53
N LEU A 340 -21.28 -9.38 2.82
CA LEU A 340 -20.73 -8.11 3.31
C LEU A 340 -19.33 -7.86 2.72
N PHE A 341 -18.57 -8.94 2.53
CA PHE A 341 -17.23 -8.95 1.97
C PHE A 341 -17.22 -9.08 0.44
N SER A 342 -18.15 -8.41 -0.23
CA SER A 342 -18.23 -8.26 -1.70
C SER A 342 -17.16 -7.34 -2.29
N SER A 343 -16.19 -6.90 -1.48
CA SER A 343 -15.00 -6.17 -1.89
C SER A 343 -13.88 -6.52 -0.92
N PHE A 344 -12.66 -6.58 -1.45
CA PHE A 344 -11.45 -6.81 -0.68
C PHE A 344 -10.45 -5.69 -0.95
N GLY A 345 -10.00 -5.02 0.11
CA GLY A 345 -9.07 -3.90 0.02
C GLY A 345 -7.64 -4.26 0.43
N ILE A 346 -6.66 -3.59 -0.16
CA ILE A 346 -5.25 -3.65 0.24
C ILE A 346 -4.76 -2.23 0.56
N ASP A 347 -4.53 -1.97 1.84
CA ASP A 347 -3.98 -0.72 2.34
C ASP A 347 -2.45 -0.75 2.29
N ILE A 348 -1.84 -0.01 1.36
CA ILE A 348 -0.41 -0.09 1.07
C ILE A 348 0.33 1.11 1.67
N ILE A 349 1.12 0.85 2.71
CA ILE A 349 2.07 1.80 3.29
C ILE A 349 3.38 1.75 2.51
N ILE A 350 3.85 2.91 2.08
CA ILE A 350 5.15 3.04 1.42
C ILE A 350 6.15 3.65 2.40
N GLY A 351 7.19 2.88 2.69
CA GLY A 351 8.35 3.33 3.46
C GLY A 351 9.60 3.34 2.61
N GLY A 352 10.64 4.01 3.09
CA GLY A 352 11.88 4.11 2.36
C GLY A 352 12.88 5.02 3.04
N ARG A 353 13.87 5.47 2.27
CA ARG A 353 14.81 6.50 2.70
C ARG A 353 14.46 7.81 2.01
N ASP A 354 14.66 8.90 2.72
CA ASP A 354 14.63 10.23 2.12
C ASP A 354 15.97 10.57 1.47
N ALA A 355 16.03 11.78 0.93
CA ALA A 355 17.22 12.40 0.39
C ALA A 355 18.38 12.55 1.42
N SER A 356 18.17 12.40 2.71
CA SER A 356 19.27 12.37 3.69
C SER A 356 19.75 10.95 3.98
N GLY A 357 19.08 9.94 3.42
CA GLY A 357 19.25 8.53 3.77
C GLY A 357 18.52 8.13 5.05
N ALA A 358 17.78 9.05 5.69
CA ALA A 358 16.99 8.77 6.88
C ALA A 358 15.74 7.98 6.50
N LYS A 359 15.36 7.01 7.33
CA LYS A 359 14.11 6.26 7.09
C LYS A 359 12.91 7.17 7.29
N LYS A 360 12.00 7.16 6.32
CA LYS A 360 10.75 7.93 6.29
C LYS A 360 9.62 7.07 5.73
N MET A 361 8.41 7.60 5.75
CA MET A 361 7.21 6.97 5.19
C MET A 361 6.37 8.01 4.44
N LEU A 362 5.52 7.54 3.53
CA LEU A 362 4.51 8.35 2.87
C LEU A 362 3.17 8.29 3.62
N VAL A 363 2.47 9.42 3.65
CA VAL A 363 1.08 9.59 4.10
C VAL A 363 0.35 10.40 3.05
N ALA A 364 -0.85 9.99 2.63
CA ALA A 364 -1.64 10.76 1.68
C ALA A 364 -2.73 11.56 2.38
N ALA A 365 -2.96 12.77 1.89
CA ALA A 365 -4.19 13.52 2.15
C ALA A 365 -5.15 13.24 0.99
N ARG A 366 -6.33 12.71 1.27
CA ARG A 366 -7.36 12.44 0.26
C ARG A 366 -8.28 13.66 0.10
N SER A 367 -8.72 13.91 -1.12
CA SER A 367 -9.59 15.02 -1.45
C SER A 367 -11.02 14.73 -1.01
N GLY A 368 -11.62 15.61 -0.20
CA GLY A 368 -13.02 15.49 0.19
C GLY A 368 -13.99 15.45 -1.00
N ASN A 369 -13.63 15.99 -2.17
CA ASN A 369 -14.52 16.04 -3.33
C ASN A 369 -14.97 14.66 -3.87
N ILE A 370 -14.30 13.58 -3.45
CA ILE A 370 -14.60 12.19 -3.87
C ILE A 370 -15.15 11.36 -2.71
N GLU A 371 -14.92 11.79 -1.47
CA GLU A 371 -15.41 11.08 -0.29
C GLU A 371 -16.91 11.33 -0.08
N SER A 372 -17.63 10.30 0.37
CA SER A 372 -19.10 10.32 0.48
C SER A 372 -19.66 11.39 1.44
N ASP A 373 -18.82 11.92 2.34
CA ASP A 373 -19.16 12.96 3.30
C ASP A 373 -18.58 14.35 2.95
N ASN A 374 -17.95 14.47 1.78
CA ASN A 374 -17.21 15.65 1.30
C ASN A 374 -16.08 16.12 2.22
N ARG A 375 -15.50 15.26 3.06
CA ARG A 375 -14.43 15.63 4.01
C ARG A 375 -13.08 15.08 3.57
N SER A 376 -12.07 15.94 3.56
CA SER A 376 -10.69 15.50 3.34
C SER A 376 -10.18 14.73 4.55
N THR A 377 -9.53 13.60 4.31
CA THR A 377 -9.00 12.70 5.35
C THR A 377 -7.54 12.37 5.10
N LEU A 378 -6.88 11.84 6.14
CA LEU A 378 -5.54 11.24 6.01
C LEU A 378 -5.65 9.73 5.87
N HIS A 379 -4.88 9.19 4.92
CA HIS A 379 -4.89 7.78 4.55
C HIS A 379 -3.49 7.24 4.24
N VAL A 380 -3.42 5.93 3.98
CA VAL A 380 -2.26 5.32 3.31
C VAL A 380 -2.10 5.87 1.88
N PRO A 381 -0.87 5.93 1.34
CA PRO A 381 -0.58 6.54 0.04
C PRO A 381 -1.11 5.77 -1.17
N VAL A 382 -1.48 4.50 -0.99
CA VAL A 382 -2.14 3.67 -2.00
C VAL A 382 -3.18 2.79 -1.31
N ASN A 383 -4.43 2.86 -1.75
CA ASN A 383 -5.56 2.07 -1.27
C ASN A 383 -6.25 1.38 -2.45
N GLU A 384 -5.89 0.11 -2.66
CA GLU A 384 -6.31 -0.61 -3.85
C GLU A 384 -7.44 -1.60 -3.55
N SER A 385 -8.40 -1.72 -4.47
CA SER A 385 -9.42 -2.76 -4.42
C SER A 385 -9.03 -3.92 -5.32
N PHE A 386 -9.05 -5.12 -4.75
CA PHE A 386 -8.84 -6.35 -5.53
C PHE A 386 -9.99 -6.56 -6.49
N SER A 387 -9.68 -6.80 -7.76
CA SER A 387 -10.66 -6.81 -8.84
C SER A 387 -10.33 -7.84 -9.92
N ARG A 388 -11.18 -7.91 -10.96
CA ARG A 388 -10.95 -8.79 -12.10
C ARG A 388 -9.69 -8.46 -12.89
N THR A 389 -9.20 -7.21 -12.84
CA THR A 389 -7.93 -6.81 -13.49
C THR A 389 -6.71 -7.48 -12.86
N ASP A 390 -6.87 -8.06 -11.66
CA ASP A 390 -5.78 -8.78 -11.00
C ASP A 390 -5.69 -10.26 -11.43
N LEU A 391 -6.52 -10.68 -12.41
CA LEU A 391 -6.45 -11.97 -13.09
C LEU A 391 -5.30 -11.97 -14.11
N VAL A 392 -4.33 -12.85 -13.91
CA VAL A 392 -3.28 -13.13 -14.89
C VAL A 392 -3.82 -14.13 -15.90
N GLU A 393 -4.33 -13.64 -17.05
CA GLU A 393 -5.09 -14.44 -18.01
C GLU A 393 -4.33 -15.66 -18.57
N HIS A 394 -3.03 -15.53 -18.83
CA HIS A 394 -2.24 -16.62 -19.39
C HIS A 394 -2.12 -17.81 -18.41
N ASP A 395 -2.01 -17.50 -17.12
CA ASP A 395 -1.71 -18.49 -16.08
C ASP A 395 -2.94 -18.82 -15.20
N GLN A 396 -4.09 -18.17 -15.45
CA GLN A 396 -5.38 -18.41 -14.80
C GLN A 396 -5.33 -18.34 -13.26
N TYR A 397 -4.75 -17.26 -12.71
CA TYR A 397 -4.80 -16.98 -11.27
C TYR A 397 -4.97 -15.49 -10.98
N TYR A 398 -5.56 -15.17 -9.83
CA TYR A 398 -5.63 -13.82 -9.28
C TYR A 398 -4.46 -13.57 -8.33
N SER A 399 -3.77 -12.44 -8.47
CA SER A 399 -2.56 -12.15 -7.67
C SER A 399 -2.66 -10.90 -6.80
N PRO A 400 -2.70 -11.05 -5.46
CA PRO A 400 -2.60 -9.91 -4.54
C PRO A 400 -1.31 -9.11 -4.71
N TYR A 401 -0.22 -9.75 -5.13
CA TYR A 401 1.03 -9.05 -5.44
C TYR A 401 0.89 -8.16 -6.67
N HIS A 402 0.27 -8.66 -7.74
CA HIS A 402 -0.03 -7.85 -8.93
C HIS A 402 -0.93 -6.65 -8.60
N CYS A 403 -1.95 -6.86 -7.76
CA CYS A 403 -2.81 -5.79 -7.25
C CYS A 403 -2.01 -4.68 -6.56
N VAL A 404 -1.01 -5.01 -5.73
CA VAL A 404 -0.12 -4.01 -5.11
C VAL A 404 0.69 -3.23 -6.16
N LEU A 405 1.25 -3.92 -7.16
CA LEU A 405 2.03 -3.26 -8.21
C LEU A 405 1.16 -2.32 -9.06
N ARG A 406 -0.04 -2.78 -9.43
CA ARG A 406 -1.03 -2.02 -10.17
C ARG A 406 -1.47 -0.77 -9.40
N GLY A 407 -1.84 -0.90 -8.13
CA GLY A 407 -2.24 0.26 -7.31
C GLY A 407 -1.12 1.29 -7.17
N ILE A 408 0.15 0.87 -7.00
CA ILE A 408 1.28 1.81 -6.97
C ILE A 408 1.46 2.52 -8.31
N LYS A 409 1.26 1.82 -9.43
CA LYS A 409 1.31 2.43 -10.76
C LYS A 409 0.16 3.42 -10.96
N GLU A 410 -1.06 3.05 -10.59
CA GLU A 410 -2.28 3.86 -10.76
C GLU A 410 -2.26 5.13 -9.89
N GLU A 411 -1.99 4.97 -8.59
CA GLU A 411 -1.98 6.08 -7.64
C GLU A 411 -0.69 6.89 -7.65
N LEU A 412 0.48 6.28 -7.87
CA LEU A 412 1.76 7.00 -7.82
C LEU A 412 2.40 7.25 -9.19
N GLY A 413 2.04 6.51 -10.24
CA GLY A 413 2.65 6.61 -11.57
C GLY A 413 3.97 5.87 -11.70
N ILE A 414 4.35 5.05 -10.71
CA ILE A 414 5.64 4.37 -10.69
C ILE A 414 5.57 3.08 -11.55
N PRO A 415 6.48 2.88 -12.51
CA PRO A 415 6.50 1.69 -13.35
C PRO A 415 6.65 0.38 -12.56
N GLU A 416 5.98 -0.67 -13.01
CA GLU A 416 6.02 -2.00 -12.39
C GLU A 416 7.44 -2.59 -12.36
N GLU A 417 8.27 -2.31 -13.38
CA GLU A 417 9.67 -2.78 -13.45
C GLU A 417 10.53 -2.23 -12.32
N ILE A 418 10.16 -1.04 -11.82
CA ILE A 418 10.79 -0.41 -10.68
C ILE A 418 10.21 -1.01 -9.39
N CYS A 419 8.87 -1.13 -9.30
CA CYS A 419 8.19 -1.71 -8.14
C CYS A 419 8.58 -3.18 -7.87
N LYS A 420 8.81 -3.99 -8.91
CA LYS A 420 9.26 -5.39 -8.80
C LYS A 420 10.63 -5.54 -8.10
N LYS A 421 11.41 -4.46 -8.01
CA LYS A 421 12.71 -4.43 -7.29
C LYS A 421 12.57 -4.10 -5.81
N THR A 422 11.35 -3.78 -5.36
CA THR A 422 11.06 -3.42 -3.96
C THR A 422 10.69 -4.67 -3.16
N SER A 423 10.78 -4.59 -1.83
CA SER A 423 10.25 -5.63 -0.97
C SER A 423 8.80 -5.33 -0.61
N VAL A 424 7.89 -6.22 -1.01
CA VAL A 424 6.47 -6.19 -0.64
C VAL A 424 6.24 -7.15 0.53
N SER A 425 5.48 -6.72 1.53
CA SER A 425 5.17 -7.54 2.70
C SER A 425 3.74 -7.31 3.15
N PHE A 426 2.91 -8.36 3.03
CA PHE A 426 1.54 -8.36 3.50
C PHE A 426 1.45 -8.57 5.01
N HIS A 427 0.46 -7.95 5.64
CA HIS A 427 0.22 -8.01 7.06
C HIS A 427 -1.23 -7.67 7.42
N ASP A 428 -1.59 -7.82 8.70
CA ASP A 428 -2.86 -7.33 9.25
C ASP A 428 -4.10 -7.72 8.42
N PHE A 429 -4.32 -9.02 8.23
CA PHE A 429 -5.59 -9.49 7.68
C PHE A 429 -6.68 -9.26 8.72
N ALA A 430 -7.59 -8.33 8.43
CA ALA A 430 -8.54 -7.83 9.41
C ALA A 430 -9.85 -7.36 8.77
N ILE A 431 -10.87 -7.22 9.62
CA ILE A 431 -12.18 -6.68 9.29
C ILE A 431 -12.40 -5.38 10.06
N VAL A 432 -12.59 -4.28 9.35
CA VAL A 432 -12.91 -2.97 9.90
C VAL A 432 -14.41 -2.89 10.15
N SER A 433 -14.87 -2.95 11.41
CA SER A 433 -16.32 -3.06 11.69
C SER A 433 -17.11 -1.78 11.51
N ASP A 434 -16.47 -0.61 11.44
CA ASP A 434 -17.18 0.65 11.23
C ASP A 434 -17.62 0.79 9.76
N GLU A 435 -16.79 0.32 8.84
CA GLU A 435 -17.04 0.29 7.40
C GLU A 435 -17.57 -1.06 6.90
N GLY A 436 -17.40 -2.13 7.68
CA GLY A 436 -17.78 -3.50 7.31
C GLY A 436 -16.88 -4.08 6.21
N GLU A 437 -15.61 -3.67 6.15
CA GLU A 437 -14.66 -4.03 5.09
C GLU A 437 -13.62 -5.02 5.57
N ILE A 438 -13.27 -5.96 4.71
CA ILE A 438 -12.19 -6.92 4.94
C ILE A 438 -11.02 -6.55 4.04
N GLY A 439 -9.81 -6.63 4.58
CA GLY A 439 -8.63 -6.23 3.82
C GLY A 439 -7.31 -6.71 4.41
N LEU A 440 -6.25 -6.38 3.69
CA LEU A 440 -4.87 -6.57 4.09
C LEU A 440 -4.18 -5.24 4.26
N GLY A 441 -3.36 -5.12 5.29
CA GLY A 441 -2.28 -4.15 5.27
C GLY A 441 -1.13 -4.67 4.40
N CYS A 442 -0.45 -3.76 3.73
CA CYS A 442 0.75 -4.04 2.96
C CYS A 442 1.81 -2.98 3.27
N TYR A 443 3.06 -3.40 3.36
CA TYR A 443 4.21 -2.49 3.46
C TYR A 443 5.14 -2.73 2.28
N VAL A 444 5.52 -1.64 1.62
CA VAL A 444 6.46 -1.66 0.49
C VAL A 444 7.64 -0.76 0.81
N ASP A 445 8.85 -1.33 0.74
CA ASP A 445 10.10 -0.62 1.05
C ASP A 445 10.82 -0.18 -0.22
N PHE A 446 10.91 1.13 -0.42
CA PHE A 446 11.61 1.75 -1.54
C PHE A 446 13.09 2.07 -1.24
N SER A 447 13.58 1.77 -0.03
CA SER A 447 14.94 2.14 0.44
C SER A 447 16.10 1.80 -0.52
N PHE A 448 15.93 0.78 -1.37
CA PHE A 448 16.96 0.30 -2.30
C PHE A 448 16.66 0.62 -3.76
N VAL A 449 15.52 1.27 -4.04
CA VAL A 449 15.05 1.55 -5.39
C VAL A 449 15.09 3.04 -5.66
N MET A 450 14.49 3.85 -4.79
CA MET A 450 14.48 5.31 -4.93
C MET A 450 14.22 6.01 -3.58
N PRO A 451 14.62 7.29 -3.44
CA PRO A 451 14.19 8.13 -2.33
C PRO A 451 12.68 8.39 -2.36
N LEU A 452 12.09 8.66 -1.20
CA LEU A 452 10.66 8.98 -1.11
C LEU A 452 10.29 10.31 -1.78
N GLU A 453 11.22 11.26 -1.85
CA GLU A 453 11.05 12.49 -2.63
C GLU A 453 10.88 12.21 -4.12
N GLU A 454 11.47 11.11 -4.62
CA GLU A 454 11.33 10.65 -6.00
C GLU A 454 9.97 10.01 -6.24
N ALA A 455 9.58 9.10 -5.34
CA ALA A 455 8.34 8.35 -5.44
C ALA A 455 7.11 9.24 -5.58
N ARG A 456 7.10 10.40 -4.91
CA ARG A 456 6.00 11.35 -5.03
C ARG A 456 5.92 12.02 -6.41
N LEU A 457 7.03 12.14 -7.16
CA LEU A 457 7.13 12.92 -8.41
C LEU A 457 6.52 12.24 -9.63
N TYR A 458 6.28 10.94 -9.61
CA TYR A 458 5.72 10.26 -10.76
C TYR A 458 4.26 10.72 -11.03
N PRO A 459 3.82 10.86 -12.29
CA PRO A 459 2.45 11.29 -12.59
C PRO A 459 1.48 10.09 -12.61
N GLY A 460 0.92 9.76 -11.45
CA GLY A 460 -0.17 8.77 -11.33
C GLY A 460 -1.49 9.29 -11.91
N GLN A 461 -2.30 8.41 -12.47
CA GLN A 461 -3.61 8.75 -13.06
C GLN A 461 -4.58 9.14 -11.95
N ASP A 462 -4.64 8.31 -10.90
CA ASP A 462 -5.58 8.51 -9.79
C ASP A 462 -5.04 9.50 -8.76
N LYS A 463 -3.71 9.74 -8.77
CA LYS A 463 -3.05 10.74 -7.92
C LYS A 463 -3.80 12.07 -7.90
N TYR A 464 -4.17 12.57 -9.07
CA TYR A 464 -4.72 13.92 -9.23
C TYR A 464 -6.25 13.95 -9.11
N LEU A 465 -6.87 12.80 -9.28
CA LEU A 465 -8.30 12.64 -9.06
C LEU A 465 -8.55 12.54 -7.55
N GLU A 466 -7.92 11.58 -6.87
CA GLU A 466 -8.24 11.19 -5.50
C GLU A 466 -7.45 11.93 -4.41
N LEU A 467 -6.17 12.22 -4.67
CA LEU A 467 -5.28 12.75 -3.64
C LEU A 467 -5.22 14.29 -3.69
N ALA A 468 -5.12 14.88 -2.52
CA ALA A 468 -4.89 16.31 -2.32
C ALA A 468 -3.43 16.62 -1.92
N ASP A 469 -2.67 15.63 -1.44
CA ASP A 469 -1.22 15.73 -1.20
C ASP A 469 -0.60 14.36 -0.87
N ILE A 470 0.73 14.25 -1.00
CA ILE A 470 1.54 13.15 -0.48
C ILE A 470 2.67 13.71 0.39
N LEU A 471 2.60 13.39 1.68
CA LEU A 471 3.47 13.89 2.72
C LEU A 471 4.56 12.86 3.06
N ILE A 472 5.80 13.33 3.18
CA ILE A 472 6.92 12.51 3.67
C ILE A 472 7.08 12.78 5.16
N VAL A 473 6.91 11.74 5.99
CA VAL A 473 6.95 11.84 7.44
C VAL A 473 8.10 11.04 8.04
N PRO A 474 8.72 11.49 9.15
CA PRO A 474 9.65 10.67 9.90
C PRO A 474 8.98 9.43 10.45
N TYR A 475 9.75 8.34 10.55
CA TYR A 475 9.36 7.21 11.39
C TYR A 475 9.17 7.70 12.83
N PRO A 476 7.94 7.70 13.36
CA PRO A 476 7.70 8.10 14.73
C PRO A 476 8.32 7.12 15.73
N PRO A 477 8.66 7.56 16.94
CA PRO A 477 8.85 6.63 18.05
C PRO A 477 7.52 5.91 18.33
N PHE A 478 7.61 4.63 18.71
CA PHE A 478 6.42 3.85 19.04
C PHE A 478 5.56 4.54 20.10
N LYS A 479 4.27 4.69 19.79
CA LYS A 479 3.21 5.12 20.70
C LYS A 479 2.25 3.96 20.92
N TRP A 480 1.77 3.81 22.15
CA TRP A 480 0.80 2.77 22.52
C TRP A 480 -0.61 3.03 21.97
N SER A 481 -1.06 4.30 21.99
CA SER A 481 -2.33 4.70 21.40
C SER A 481 -2.12 5.03 19.93
N PRO A 482 -2.88 4.44 18.98
CA PRO A 482 -2.84 4.83 17.56
C PRO A 482 -3.11 6.33 17.36
N SER A 483 -4.07 6.90 18.09
CA SER A 483 -4.38 8.34 18.01
C SER A 483 -3.25 9.27 18.46
N ALA A 484 -2.24 8.77 19.19
CA ALA A 484 -1.09 9.60 19.57
C ALA A 484 -0.12 9.87 18.42
N TYR A 485 -0.26 9.15 17.28
CA TYR A 485 0.52 9.43 16.07
C TYR A 485 0.03 10.69 15.35
N GLU A 486 -1.26 11.00 15.45
CA GLU A 486 -1.89 12.19 14.84
C GLU A 486 -1.19 13.47 15.37
N ASP A 487 -1.16 13.62 16.69
CA ASP A 487 -0.44 14.67 17.40
C ASP A 487 1.06 14.72 17.06
N TYR A 488 1.69 13.55 16.92
CA TYR A 488 3.13 13.47 16.70
C TYR A 488 3.51 14.01 15.33
N PHE A 489 2.78 13.60 14.29
CA PHE A 489 3.04 14.06 12.92
C PHE A 489 2.81 15.57 12.80
N TYR A 490 1.74 16.10 13.40
CA TYR A 490 1.52 17.54 13.48
C TYR A 490 2.68 18.27 14.17
N LYS A 491 3.05 17.86 15.39
CA LYS A 491 4.12 18.52 16.17
C LYS A 491 5.49 18.46 15.49
N THR A 492 5.77 17.40 14.75
CA THR A 492 7.10 17.17 14.15
C THR A 492 7.24 17.83 12.79
N THR A 493 6.15 17.93 12.02
CA THR A 493 6.19 18.54 10.67
C THR A 493 5.75 20.00 10.67
N GLY A 494 4.96 20.44 11.66
CA GLY A 494 4.30 21.75 11.66
C GLY A 494 3.24 21.92 10.57
N ASN A 495 2.82 20.82 9.91
CA ASN A 495 1.87 20.87 8.81
C ASN A 495 0.43 20.70 9.31
N GLU A 496 -0.39 21.75 9.12
CA GLU A 496 -1.80 21.80 9.53
C GLU A 496 -2.68 20.70 8.92
N LYS A 497 -2.26 20.08 7.80
CA LYS A 497 -2.96 18.94 7.22
C LYS A 497 -3.06 17.75 8.18
N PHE A 498 -2.13 17.62 9.13
CA PHE A 498 -2.21 16.57 10.17
C PHE A 498 -3.32 16.78 11.20
N CYS A 499 -4.04 17.90 11.15
CA CYS A 499 -5.28 18.12 11.91
C CYS A 499 -6.53 17.56 11.22
N MET A 500 -6.41 17.08 9.97
CA MET A 500 -7.49 16.37 9.29
C MET A 500 -7.81 15.06 10.02
N GLN A 501 -9.06 14.61 9.87
CA GLN A 501 -9.46 13.33 10.42
C GLN A 501 -8.71 12.19 9.72
N TRP A 502 -8.15 11.28 10.50
CA TRP A 502 -7.58 10.04 9.97
C TRP A 502 -8.71 9.05 9.68
N GLN A 503 -8.62 8.39 8.54
CA GLN A 503 -9.60 7.39 8.16
C GLN A 503 -9.43 6.15 9.02
N SER A 504 -10.47 5.82 9.80
CA SER A 504 -10.65 4.51 10.43
C SER A 504 -9.38 3.88 11.04
N PHE A 505 -8.92 2.74 10.50
CA PHE A 505 -7.84 1.90 10.99
C PHE A 505 -6.43 2.36 10.60
N THR A 506 -6.29 3.44 9.80
CA THR A 506 -5.02 3.86 9.21
C THR A 506 -3.94 4.11 10.26
N THR A 507 -4.25 4.77 11.38
CA THR A 507 -3.24 5.03 12.44
C THR A 507 -2.71 3.75 13.09
N LEU A 508 -3.52 2.68 13.13
CA LEU A 508 -3.11 1.37 13.63
C LEU A 508 -2.24 0.62 12.60
N LEU A 509 -2.54 0.73 11.31
CA LEU A 509 -1.64 0.23 10.24
C LEU A 509 -0.25 0.86 10.36
N TYR A 510 -0.19 2.18 10.50
CA TYR A 510 1.08 2.89 10.70
C TYR A 510 1.79 2.46 11.97
N GLN A 511 1.09 2.36 13.11
CA GLN A 511 1.66 1.86 14.36
C GLN A 511 2.32 0.48 14.17
N ARG A 512 1.65 -0.44 13.49
CA ARG A 512 2.13 -1.81 13.27
C ARG A 512 3.24 -1.87 12.24
N ALA A 513 3.16 -1.10 11.16
CA ALA A 513 4.25 -0.95 10.20
C ALA A 513 5.52 -0.41 10.88
N ILE A 514 5.39 0.58 11.77
CA ILE A 514 6.50 1.09 12.58
C ILE A 514 7.05 0.00 13.50
N LEU A 515 6.21 -0.79 14.17
CA LEU A 515 6.71 -1.87 15.03
C LEU A 515 7.50 -2.93 14.26
N ARG A 516 7.03 -3.30 13.06
CA ARG A 516 7.67 -4.34 12.23
C ARG A 516 8.94 -3.85 11.55
N ASN A 517 8.95 -2.59 11.12
CA ASN A 517 10.03 -1.99 10.33
C ASN A 517 10.95 -1.07 11.14
N ALA A 518 10.60 -0.79 12.39
CA ALA A 518 11.57 -0.34 13.36
C ALA A 518 12.66 -1.40 13.35
N GLU A 519 13.87 -1.01 12.97
CA GLU A 519 15.05 -1.75 13.36
C GLU A 519 15.02 -1.73 14.89
N ALA A 520 14.35 -2.73 15.49
CA ALA A 520 14.42 -2.99 16.91
C ALA A 520 15.90 -3.04 17.15
N SER A 521 16.40 -1.98 17.77
CA SER A 521 17.81 -1.65 17.83
C SER A 521 18.50 -2.91 18.30
N ILE A 522 19.12 -3.61 17.36
CA ILE A 522 19.95 -4.78 17.57
C ILE A 522 20.81 -4.54 18.83
N PRO A 523 21.36 -3.33 19.07
CA PRO A 523 22.00 -2.99 20.34
C PRO A 523 21.16 -3.21 21.61
N ILE A 524 19.88 -2.85 21.67
CA ILE A 524 19.02 -3.06 22.86
C ILE A 524 18.74 -4.54 23.10
N ILE A 525 18.51 -5.32 22.04
CA ILE A 525 18.33 -6.78 22.14
C ILE A 525 19.60 -7.41 22.70
N TRP A 526 20.74 -7.04 22.12
CA TRP A 526 22.05 -7.50 22.56
C TRP A 526 22.37 -7.05 23.98
N LEU A 527 21.95 -5.85 24.39
CA LEU A 527 22.14 -5.34 25.74
C LEU A 527 21.31 -6.13 26.75
N VAL A 528 20.06 -6.46 26.42
CA VAL A 528 19.20 -7.30 27.26
C VAL A 528 19.75 -8.73 27.35
N ASP A 529 20.08 -9.36 26.23
CA ASP A 529 20.65 -10.72 26.20
C ASP A 529 22.00 -10.77 26.95
N SER A 530 22.87 -9.79 26.73
CA SER A 530 24.16 -9.69 27.45
C SER A 530 23.95 -9.50 28.94
N THR A 531 22.98 -8.66 29.35
CA THR A 531 22.68 -8.44 30.77
C THR A 531 22.15 -9.71 31.43
N ILE A 532 21.29 -10.47 30.73
CA ILE A 532 20.78 -11.77 31.22
C ILE A 532 21.91 -12.78 31.37
N ILE A 533 22.79 -12.89 30.36
CA ILE A 533 23.95 -13.80 30.39
C ILE A 533 24.93 -13.42 31.51
N LEU A 534 25.25 -12.12 31.66
CA LEU A 534 26.11 -11.63 32.74
C LEU A 534 25.51 -11.88 34.13
N THR A 535 24.19 -11.71 34.28
CA THR A 535 23.49 -11.97 35.55
C THR A 535 23.51 -13.46 35.89
N LEU A 536 23.27 -14.34 34.91
CA LEU A 536 23.36 -15.79 35.08
C LEU A 536 24.78 -16.23 35.45
N LEU A 537 25.80 -15.69 34.77
CA LEU A 537 27.20 -15.96 35.08
C LEU A 537 27.56 -15.47 36.49
N PHE A 538 27.17 -14.27 36.89
CA PHE A 538 27.41 -13.75 38.24
C PHE A 538 26.76 -14.61 39.33
N LEU A 539 25.52 -15.04 39.12
CA LEU A 539 24.83 -15.96 40.02
C LEU A 539 25.53 -17.33 40.11
N LEU A 540 25.96 -17.89 38.98
CA LEU A 540 26.75 -19.13 38.93
C LEU A 540 28.09 -18.97 39.68
N THR A 541 28.81 -17.87 39.44
CA THR A 541 30.11 -17.58 40.08
C THR A 541 29.98 -17.51 41.60
N ASN A 542 28.95 -16.82 42.09
CA ASN A 542 28.67 -16.70 43.54
C ASN A 542 28.19 -18.02 44.16
N TYR A 543 27.48 -18.86 43.41
CA TYR A 543 26.96 -20.13 43.91
C TYR A 543 27.99 -21.26 43.87
N THR A 544 28.93 -21.25 42.92
CA THR A 544 29.93 -22.32 42.75
C THR A 544 31.31 -21.98 43.32
N GLN A 545 31.57 -20.74 43.75
CA GLN A 545 32.89 -20.26 44.21
C GLN A 545 34.04 -20.53 43.22
N ILE A 546 33.76 -20.53 41.92
CA ILE A 546 34.76 -20.74 40.86
C ILE A 546 35.16 -19.36 40.33
N ASP A 547 36.47 -19.09 40.22
CA ASP A 547 36.96 -17.84 39.63
C ASP A 547 36.74 -17.84 38.10
N LEU A 548 35.66 -17.20 37.67
CA LEU A 548 35.25 -17.08 36.27
C LEU A 548 35.74 -15.80 35.59
N THR A 549 36.61 -15.00 36.22
CA THR A 549 37.09 -13.72 35.67
C THR A 549 37.70 -13.86 34.27
N SER A 550 38.52 -14.89 34.02
CA SER A 550 39.11 -15.15 32.70
C SER A 550 38.07 -15.52 31.63
N THR A 551 36.99 -16.21 32.03
CA THR A 551 35.91 -16.65 31.15
C THR A 551 34.97 -15.49 30.81
N ILE A 552 34.66 -14.65 31.80
CA ILE A 552 33.86 -13.43 31.62
C ILE A 552 34.60 -12.43 30.72
N ILE A 553 35.90 -12.22 30.92
CA ILE A 553 36.72 -11.35 30.07
C ILE A 553 36.78 -11.90 28.63
N SER A 554 36.94 -13.21 28.46
CA SER A 554 36.96 -13.85 27.12
C SER A 554 35.61 -13.73 26.41
N LEU A 555 34.48 -13.83 27.12
CA LEU A 555 33.13 -13.61 26.59
C LEU A 555 32.90 -12.15 26.17
N ILE A 556 33.37 -11.19 26.98
CA ILE A 556 33.28 -9.76 26.66
C ILE A 556 34.13 -9.45 25.42
N LEU A 557 35.37 -9.93 25.37
CA LEU A 557 36.26 -9.72 24.22
C LEU A 557 35.75 -10.43 22.95
N GLY A 558 35.20 -11.64 23.08
CA GLY A 558 34.57 -12.36 21.97
C GLY A 558 33.32 -11.65 21.44
N GLY A 559 32.49 -11.12 22.34
CA GLY A 559 31.34 -10.28 21.97
C GLY A 559 31.76 -8.97 21.27
N LEU A 560 32.82 -8.32 21.74
CA LEU A 560 33.37 -7.11 21.14
C LEU A 560 33.99 -7.38 19.76
N ALA A 561 34.72 -8.48 19.60
CA ALA A 561 35.30 -8.90 18.32
C ALA A 561 34.21 -9.25 17.30
N LEU A 562 33.13 -9.91 17.72
CA LEU A 562 31.95 -10.17 16.87
C LEU A 562 31.20 -8.88 16.50
N PHE A 563 31.11 -7.91 17.42
CA PHE A 563 30.55 -6.59 17.14
C PHE A 563 31.37 -5.85 16.08
N ILE A 564 32.70 -5.88 16.20
CA ILE A 564 33.63 -5.27 15.24
C ILE A 564 33.56 -6.01 13.89
N MET A 565 33.68 -7.34 13.86
CA MET A 565 33.56 -8.14 12.64
C MET A 565 32.21 -7.99 11.97
N LYS A 566 31.10 -7.90 12.71
CA LYS A 566 29.76 -7.65 12.13
C LYS A 566 29.57 -6.21 11.67
N ARG A 567 30.25 -5.23 12.26
CA ARG A 567 30.31 -3.84 11.76
C ARG A 567 31.15 -3.72 10.48
N PHE A 568 32.13 -4.61 10.29
CA PHE A 568 32.91 -4.72 9.05
C PHE A 568 32.24 -5.63 7.99
N ASN A 569 31.51 -6.69 8.38
CA ASN A 569 30.75 -7.60 7.50
C ASN A 569 29.35 -7.08 7.14
N ASN A 570 28.75 -6.25 7.98
CA ASN A 570 27.88 -5.18 7.51
C ASN A 570 28.79 -4.16 6.81
N LYS A 571 29.41 -4.58 5.69
CA LYS A 571 29.70 -3.65 4.60
C LYS A 571 28.47 -2.76 4.53
N PRO A 572 28.58 -1.42 4.50
CA PRO A 572 27.43 -0.56 4.29
C PRO A 572 26.72 -1.11 3.04
N VAL A 573 25.65 -1.89 3.25
CA VAL A 573 24.92 -2.64 2.23
C VAL A 573 24.44 -1.55 1.32
N HIS A 574 25.15 -1.41 0.19
CA HIS A 574 25.26 -0.18 -0.58
C HIS A 574 24.70 1.02 0.18
N LYS A 575 25.56 1.76 0.91
CA LYS A 575 25.35 3.21 0.88
C LYS A 575 25.35 3.52 -0.62
N LEU A 576 24.16 3.53 -1.23
CA LEU A 576 23.83 4.53 -2.20
C LEU A 576 24.16 5.81 -1.44
N THR A 577 25.42 6.23 -1.54
CA THR A 577 25.81 7.62 -1.43
C THR A 577 25.05 8.25 -2.57
N TYR A 578 23.76 8.43 -2.33
CA TYR A 578 22.98 9.35 -3.09
C TYR A 578 23.69 10.69 -2.83
N GLY A 579 24.47 11.08 -3.83
CA GLY A 579 25.10 12.38 -3.86
C GLY A 579 24.00 13.41 -3.65
N GLU A 580 24.38 14.51 -3.01
CA GLU A 580 23.56 15.68 -2.76
C GLU A 580 22.29 15.75 -3.65
N PHE A 581 21.13 15.57 -3.03
CA PHE A 581 19.87 15.48 -3.75
C PHE A 581 19.46 16.82 -4.34
N LEU A 582 18.91 16.79 -5.55
CA LEU A 582 18.29 17.97 -6.14
C LEU A 582 16.96 18.26 -5.47
N LYS A 583 16.60 19.54 -5.46
CA LYS A 583 15.20 19.93 -5.33
C LYS A 583 14.48 19.56 -6.63
N PRO A 584 13.22 19.07 -6.57
CA PRO A 584 12.41 18.98 -7.78
C PRO A 584 12.35 20.34 -8.46
N PHE A 585 12.31 20.36 -9.80
CA PHE A 585 12.28 21.60 -10.56
C PHE A 585 11.08 22.47 -10.16
N VAL A 586 9.94 21.85 -9.86
CA VAL A 586 8.83 22.47 -9.12
C VAL A 586 8.37 21.44 -8.09
N PRO A 587 8.18 21.79 -6.81
CA PRO A 587 7.43 20.89 -5.93
C PRO A 587 6.02 20.75 -6.51
N GLN A 588 5.53 19.51 -6.59
CA GLN A 588 4.36 19.16 -7.42
C GLN A 588 3.01 19.78 -7.02
N TRP A 589 3.01 20.70 -6.06
CA TRP A 589 1.81 21.20 -5.40
C TRP A 589 1.92 22.70 -5.06
N ASN A 590 2.62 23.46 -5.90
CA ASN A 590 3.01 24.84 -5.62
C ASN A 590 2.04 25.92 -6.06
N GLY A 591 0.84 25.58 -6.53
CA GLY A 591 -0.21 26.54 -6.86
C GLY A 591 -0.11 27.17 -8.26
N ASP A 592 1.10 27.30 -8.83
CA ASP A 592 1.26 27.92 -10.16
C ASP A 592 0.88 26.99 -11.33
N VAL A 593 1.13 25.68 -11.17
CA VAL A 593 0.68 24.62 -12.08
C VAL A 593 0.08 23.49 -11.28
N ARG A 594 -1.10 23.02 -11.65
CA ARG A 594 -1.76 21.87 -11.03
C ARG A 594 -2.20 20.87 -12.10
N VAL A 595 -1.83 19.61 -11.91
CA VAL A 595 -2.31 18.53 -12.77
C VAL A 595 -3.72 18.14 -12.37
N LEU A 596 -4.54 17.92 -13.38
CA LEU A 596 -5.92 17.50 -13.27
C LEU A 596 -6.06 16.03 -13.66
N GLN A 597 -5.23 15.56 -14.59
CA GLN A 597 -5.28 14.19 -15.09
C GLN A 597 -3.93 13.79 -15.74
N SER A 598 -3.56 12.52 -15.63
CA SER A 598 -2.38 11.94 -16.30
C SER A 598 -2.78 10.65 -16.99
N THR A 599 -2.11 10.35 -18.11
CA THR A 599 -2.19 9.07 -18.79
C THR A 599 -1.19 8.09 -18.14
N MET A 600 -1.64 6.86 -17.83
CA MET A 600 -0.87 5.78 -17.19
C MET A 600 0.43 5.36 -17.88
N HIS A 601 0.74 5.89 -19.07
CA HIS A 601 1.90 5.53 -19.85
C HIS A 601 3.16 6.19 -19.29
N SER A 602 3.79 5.53 -18.33
CA SER A 602 5.01 6.01 -17.67
C SER A 602 6.24 6.10 -18.59
N GLN A 603 6.20 5.49 -19.79
CA GLN A 603 7.31 5.50 -20.76
C GLN A 603 6.85 5.88 -22.17
N ILE A 604 7.63 6.76 -22.81
CA ILE A 604 7.54 7.04 -24.25
C ILE A 604 8.19 5.86 -25.00
N VAL A 605 7.42 4.81 -25.31
CA VAL A 605 7.94 3.63 -26.01
C VAL A 605 7.95 3.88 -27.52
N LYS A 606 9.12 3.69 -28.16
CA LYS A 606 9.27 3.66 -29.62
C LYS A 606 8.76 2.33 -30.18
N GLY A 607 7.84 2.39 -31.14
CA GLY A 607 7.47 1.24 -31.99
C GLY A 607 5.98 0.91 -31.97
N SER A 608 5.37 1.03 -33.16
CA SER A 608 4.06 0.49 -33.57
C SER A 608 2.91 0.60 -32.57
N ARG A 609 2.45 1.82 -32.26
CA ARG A 609 1.05 1.99 -31.86
C ARG A 609 0.19 1.92 -33.11
N LYS A 610 -0.18 0.71 -33.53
CA LYS A 610 -1.23 0.48 -34.55
C LYS A 610 -2.64 0.66 -33.98
N GLU A 611 -2.76 0.88 -32.68
CA GLU A 611 -4.02 1.15 -31.98
C GLU A 611 -4.30 2.65 -32.01
N THR A 612 -5.53 3.01 -32.39
CA THR A 612 -6.10 4.35 -32.27
C THR A 612 -5.76 4.93 -30.89
N ASN A 613 -5.33 6.19 -30.84
CA ASN A 613 -5.03 6.88 -29.59
C ASN A 613 -6.30 6.90 -28.71
N PRO A 614 -6.43 6.00 -27.70
CA PRO A 614 -7.71 5.77 -27.03
C PRO A 614 -8.12 6.96 -26.17
N ILE A 615 -7.20 7.91 -25.96
CA ILE A 615 -7.37 9.10 -25.14
C ILE A 615 -7.86 10.26 -26.00
N ALA A 616 -7.47 10.34 -27.27
CA ALA A 616 -7.90 11.42 -28.14
C ALA A 616 -9.41 11.35 -28.45
N ASP A 617 -9.97 10.14 -28.55
CA ASP A 617 -11.42 9.92 -28.61
C ASP A 617 -12.12 10.21 -27.27
N GLY A 618 -11.35 10.20 -26.17
CA GLY A 618 -11.80 10.57 -24.83
C GLY A 618 -11.84 12.07 -24.56
N ILE A 619 -11.34 12.92 -25.48
CA ILE A 619 -11.34 14.38 -25.38
C ILE A 619 -12.50 14.93 -26.23
N MET A 620 -13.54 15.47 -25.57
CA MET A 620 -14.73 15.98 -26.25
C MET A 620 -15.05 17.43 -25.89
N PHE A 621 -15.48 18.19 -26.89
CA PHE A 621 -15.86 19.59 -26.77
C PHE A 621 -17.36 19.73 -26.99
N GLY A 622 -18.05 20.48 -26.13
CA GLY A 622 -19.46 20.82 -26.27
C GLY A 622 -19.65 22.31 -26.48
N LEU A 623 -20.19 22.71 -27.63
CA LEU A 623 -20.38 24.11 -28.00
C LEU A 623 -21.67 24.69 -27.39
N ASN A 624 -21.54 25.81 -26.70
CA ASN A 624 -22.65 26.61 -26.19
C ASN A 624 -23.08 27.64 -27.25
N SER A 625 -24.15 27.33 -27.97
CA SER A 625 -24.75 28.09 -29.09
C SER A 625 -24.16 27.77 -30.48
N PRO A 626 -25.00 27.39 -31.47
CA PRO A 626 -24.58 26.91 -32.78
C PRO A 626 -24.31 28.07 -33.76
N SER A 627 -23.27 28.87 -33.55
CA SER A 627 -22.88 29.92 -34.50
C SER A 627 -21.92 29.44 -35.61
N GLY A 628 -21.23 28.30 -35.42
CA GLY A 628 -20.33 27.72 -36.41
C GLY A 628 -20.26 26.19 -36.39
N GLN A 629 -20.25 25.56 -37.56
CA GLN A 629 -20.10 24.09 -37.70
C GLN A 629 -18.66 23.62 -37.54
N LYS A 630 -17.68 24.47 -37.88
CA LYS A 630 -16.25 24.17 -37.75
C LYS A 630 -15.53 25.35 -37.13
N LEU A 631 -14.89 25.13 -35.99
CA LEU A 631 -14.18 26.17 -35.24
C LEU A 631 -12.74 25.75 -35.01
N LYS A 632 -11.82 26.71 -35.00
CA LYS A 632 -10.45 26.44 -34.54
C LYS A 632 -10.42 26.41 -33.02
N LEU A 633 -9.59 25.54 -32.45
CA LEU A 633 -9.37 25.53 -30.99
C LEU A 633 -8.94 26.91 -30.45
N SER A 634 -8.21 27.71 -31.25
CA SER A 634 -7.80 29.07 -30.88
C SER A 634 -8.97 30.04 -30.70
N ASP A 635 -10.08 29.78 -31.38
CA ASP A 635 -11.22 30.69 -31.52
C ASP A 635 -12.31 30.41 -30.48
N ILE A 636 -12.09 29.40 -29.62
CA ILE A 636 -12.99 29.03 -28.53
C ILE A 636 -12.36 29.30 -27.16
N HIS A 637 -13.20 29.49 -26.15
CA HIS A 637 -12.81 29.58 -24.76
C HIS A 637 -13.68 28.63 -23.91
N LEU A 638 -13.15 28.23 -22.76
CA LEU A 638 -13.84 27.37 -21.81
C LEU A 638 -14.81 28.20 -20.96
N LEU A 639 -16.06 27.75 -20.86
CA LEU A 639 -17.09 28.35 -20.00
C LEU A 639 -17.00 27.86 -18.55
N THR A 640 -16.44 26.67 -18.36
CA THR A 640 -16.24 26.04 -17.07
C THR A 640 -14.87 25.36 -17.04
N PRO A 641 -14.31 25.06 -15.85
CA PRO A 641 -13.20 24.13 -15.74
C PRO A 641 -13.51 22.80 -16.46
N PRO A 642 -12.50 22.14 -17.05
CA PRO A 642 -12.67 20.84 -17.69
C PRO A 642 -13.24 19.80 -16.74
N PHE A 643 -14.17 18.99 -17.24
CA PHE A 643 -14.69 17.86 -16.49
C PHE A 643 -13.84 16.62 -16.80
N CYS A 644 -13.10 16.12 -15.81
CA CYS A 644 -12.14 15.02 -15.97
C CYS A 644 -12.61 13.78 -15.19
N THR A 645 -12.46 12.59 -15.78
CA THR A 645 -12.71 11.30 -15.11
C THR A 645 -11.96 10.16 -15.81
N VAL A 646 -11.91 9.00 -15.17
CA VAL A 646 -11.44 7.75 -15.77
C VAL A 646 -12.62 6.98 -16.35
N ARG A 647 -12.38 6.34 -17.51
CA ARG A 647 -13.26 5.37 -18.15
C ARG A 647 -12.56 4.01 -18.15
N ARG A 648 -13.28 2.93 -17.84
CA ARG A 648 -12.74 1.57 -17.89
C ARG A 648 -13.33 0.81 -19.06
N GLU A 649 -12.48 0.34 -19.97
CA GLU A 649 -12.94 -0.50 -21.07
C GLU A 649 -13.25 -1.92 -20.60
N PHE A 650 -14.33 -2.50 -21.12
CA PHE A 650 -14.77 -3.83 -20.72
C PHE A 650 -13.91 -4.96 -21.28
N VAL A 651 -13.37 -4.81 -22.50
CA VAL A 651 -12.68 -5.89 -23.22
C VAL A 651 -11.30 -6.18 -22.62
N ASN A 652 -10.54 -5.13 -22.31
CA ASN A 652 -9.15 -5.26 -21.83
C ASN A 652 -8.99 -4.81 -20.37
N PHE A 653 -10.07 -4.39 -19.71
CA PHE A 653 -10.09 -3.83 -18.35
C PHE A 653 -9.14 -2.63 -18.14
N THR A 654 -8.69 -2.02 -19.23
CA THR A 654 -7.80 -0.87 -19.20
C THR A 654 -8.57 0.39 -18.84
N GLU A 655 -7.95 1.21 -18.01
CA GLU A 655 -8.47 2.50 -17.61
C GLU A 655 -7.86 3.62 -18.46
N TYR A 656 -8.72 4.46 -19.02
CA TYR A 656 -8.36 5.58 -19.88
C TYR A 656 -8.91 6.90 -19.35
N PRO A 657 -8.10 7.96 -19.33
CA PRO A 657 -8.60 9.28 -18.98
C PRO A 657 -9.54 9.81 -20.05
N ILE A 658 -10.70 10.33 -19.63
CA ILE A 658 -11.66 11.05 -20.48
C ILE A 658 -11.91 12.45 -19.93
N SER A 659 -12.13 13.41 -20.84
CA SER A 659 -12.33 14.81 -20.49
C SER A 659 -13.35 15.50 -21.40
N PHE A 660 -14.19 16.33 -20.78
CA PHE A 660 -15.21 17.12 -21.48
C PHE A 660 -15.01 18.61 -21.24
N TYR A 661 -15.03 19.38 -22.32
CA TYR A 661 -14.80 20.82 -22.34
C TYR A 661 -16.08 21.51 -22.80
N TYR A 662 -16.69 22.30 -21.93
CA TYR A 662 -17.83 23.12 -22.31
C TYR A 662 -17.34 24.50 -22.78
N VAL A 663 -17.63 24.85 -24.03
CA VAL A 663 -16.94 25.92 -24.75
C VAL A 663 -17.87 26.88 -25.47
N ALA A 664 -17.39 28.08 -25.76
CA ALA A 664 -18.06 29.07 -26.60
C ALA A 664 -17.05 29.79 -27.52
N GLU A 665 -17.54 30.39 -28.59
CA GLU A 665 -16.74 31.24 -29.49
C GLU A 665 -16.23 32.49 -28.76
N LYS A 666 -15.01 32.92 -29.07
CA LYS A 666 -14.40 34.14 -28.54
C LYS A 666 -14.96 35.38 -29.23
N ASN A 667 -15.91 36.05 -28.59
CA ASN A 667 -16.48 37.33 -29.07
C ASN A 667 -15.87 38.55 -28.36
N GLY A 668 -14.56 38.53 -28.08
CA GLY A 668 -13.87 39.57 -27.30
C GLY A 668 -13.90 39.38 -25.78
N ASP A 669 -14.55 38.32 -25.29
CA ASP A 669 -14.58 37.94 -23.88
C ASP A 669 -13.27 37.32 -23.40
N ILE A 670 -12.91 37.61 -22.14
CA ILE A 670 -11.77 37.01 -21.44
C ILE A 670 -12.22 35.69 -20.84
N GLY A 671 -12.00 34.59 -21.56
CA GLY A 671 -12.27 33.23 -21.11
C GLY A 671 -11.01 32.38 -21.03
N ASN A 672 -11.04 31.36 -20.17
CA ASN A 672 -9.94 30.41 -20.00
C ASN A 672 -9.68 29.67 -21.32
N CYS A 673 -8.42 29.45 -21.68
CA CYS A 673 -8.05 28.78 -22.92
C CYS A 673 -7.64 27.32 -22.67
N LEU A 674 -7.83 26.46 -23.68
CA LEU A 674 -7.20 25.14 -23.76
C LEU A 674 -6.13 25.18 -24.84
N SER A 675 -4.93 24.66 -24.56
CA SER A 675 -3.87 24.54 -25.55
C SER A 675 -3.16 23.20 -25.44
N PHE A 676 -2.65 22.71 -26.55
CA PHE A 676 -1.80 21.53 -26.58
C PHE A 676 -0.34 21.99 -26.72
N ILE A 677 0.53 21.49 -25.86
CA ILE A 677 1.93 21.90 -25.78
C ILE A 677 2.84 20.68 -25.82
N LYS A 678 3.97 20.82 -26.48
CA LYS A 678 5.00 19.78 -26.54
C LYS A 678 6.34 20.31 -26.07
N ILE A 679 7.23 19.40 -25.68
CA ILE A 679 8.66 19.66 -25.68
C ILE A 679 9.20 19.10 -26.99
N PRO A 680 9.77 19.92 -27.90
CA PRO A 680 10.41 19.39 -29.09
C PRO A 680 11.68 18.62 -28.70
N TYR A 681 11.69 17.31 -28.92
CA TYR A 681 12.83 16.45 -28.66
C TYR A 681 13.10 15.46 -29.81
N ALA A 682 14.31 14.93 -29.84
CA ALA A 682 14.63 13.67 -30.52
C ALA A 682 15.40 12.79 -29.53
N LEU A 683 14.99 11.53 -29.42
CA LEU A 683 15.55 10.57 -28.47
C LEU A 683 16.07 9.35 -29.22
N SER A 684 17.35 8.99 -29.02
CA SER A 684 17.91 7.70 -29.41
C SER A 684 18.09 6.82 -28.16
N SER A 685 18.70 5.64 -28.27
CA SER A 685 18.98 4.78 -27.10
C SER A 685 19.81 5.50 -26.03
N ASP A 686 20.74 6.36 -26.44
CA ASP A 686 21.75 6.95 -25.57
C ASP A 686 21.85 8.47 -25.66
N ASP A 687 21.23 9.10 -26.67
CA ASP A 687 21.33 10.53 -26.92
C ASP A 687 19.96 11.22 -26.85
N LEU A 688 19.98 12.46 -26.35
CA LEU A 688 18.83 13.33 -26.25
C LEU A 688 19.16 14.66 -26.95
N SER A 689 18.30 15.05 -27.88
CA SER A 689 18.25 16.38 -28.47
C SER A 689 17.01 17.12 -28.00
N LEU A 690 17.15 18.39 -27.58
CA LEU A 690 16.07 19.26 -27.13
C LEU A 690 16.16 20.64 -27.79
N LEU A 691 15.02 21.25 -28.07
CA LEU A 691 14.96 22.63 -28.56
C LEU A 691 14.82 23.61 -27.39
N LEU A 692 15.73 24.58 -27.29
CA LEU A 692 15.66 25.72 -26.39
C LEU A 692 15.40 27.00 -27.21
N THR A 693 14.29 27.67 -26.96
CA THR A 693 14.00 28.99 -27.52
C THR A 693 14.43 30.07 -26.54
N VAL A 694 15.16 31.07 -27.03
CA VAL A 694 15.58 32.25 -26.26
C VAL A 694 14.84 33.46 -26.83
N LYS A 695 14.22 34.25 -25.95
CA LYS A 695 13.66 35.56 -26.31
C LYS A 695 14.48 36.67 -25.69
N THR A 696 14.76 37.70 -26.47
CA THR A 696 15.52 38.87 -26.01
C THR A 696 14.81 40.17 -26.35
N GLU A 697 14.96 41.15 -25.47
CA GLU A 697 14.50 42.52 -25.67
C GLU A 697 15.61 43.48 -25.25
N LYS A 698 15.94 44.44 -26.13
CA LYS A 698 16.95 45.48 -25.88
C LYS A 698 18.30 44.92 -25.36
N GLY A 699 18.74 43.79 -25.89
CA GLY A 699 19.99 43.16 -25.48
C GLY A 699 19.95 42.45 -24.12
N HIS A 700 18.75 42.12 -23.62
CA HIS A 700 18.56 41.32 -22.40
C HIS A 700 17.68 40.09 -22.69
N ILE A 701 18.02 38.94 -22.09
CA ILE A 701 17.16 37.75 -22.18
C ILE A 701 15.92 37.96 -21.32
N VAL A 702 14.76 37.88 -21.96
CA VAL A 702 13.44 37.95 -21.34
C VAL A 702 12.98 36.58 -20.89
N SER A 703 13.11 35.57 -21.76
CA SER A 703 12.67 34.21 -21.43
C SER A 703 13.51 33.10 -22.06
N TYR A 704 13.49 31.95 -21.40
CA TYR A 704 13.93 30.66 -21.90
C TYR A 704 12.72 29.72 -21.95
N ASN A 705 12.46 29.13 -23.12
CA ASN A 705 11.31 28.26 -23.34
C ASN A 705 11.76 26.93 -23.94
N PHE A 706 11.34 25.83 -23.31
CA PHE A 706 11.50 24.47 -23.85
C PHE A 706 10.19 23.96 -24.44
N THR A 707 9.07 24.50 -23.99
CA THR A 707 7.76 24.17 -24.49
C THR A 707 7.44 24.94 -25.76
N LYS A 708 6.69 24.31 -26.65
CA LYS A 708 6.15 24.91 -27.86
C LYS A 708 4.67 24.51 -27.98
N PRO A 709 3.74 25.48 -28.15
CA PRO A 709 2.36 25.15 -28.48
C PRO A 709 2.29 24.51 -29.87
N ILE A 710 1.39 23.57 -30.06
CA ILE A 710 1.13 23.05 -31.40
C ILE A 710 0.22 24.06 -32.12
N HIS A 711 0.76 24.67 -33.17
CA HIS A 711 0.08 25.70 -33.96
C HIS A 711 -0.67 25.13 -35.17
N SER A 712 -0.87 23.81 -35.23
CA SER A 712 -1.78 23.23 -36.22
C SER A 712 -3.16 23.84 -36.02
N ASP A 713 -3.84 24.20 -37.10
CA ASP A 713 -5.27 24.52 -37.09
C ASP A 713 -6.02 23.27 -36.62
N ILE A 714 -6.12 23.06 -35.30
CA ILE A 714 -6.95 22.02 -34.72
C ILE A 714 -8.38 22.47 -34.98
N ILE A 715 -8.99 21.86 -35.98
CA ILE A 715 -10.35 22.15 -36.41
C ILE A 715 -11.28 21.20 -35.67
N LEU A 716 -12.20 21.78 -34.91
CA LEU A 716 -13.24 21.07 -34.20
C LEU A 716 -14.51 21.11 -35.05
N ASP A 717 -15.01 19.93 -35.41
CA ASP A 717 -16.22 19.75 -36.21
C ASP A 717 -17.43 19.50 -35.30
N PHE A 718 -18.27 20.51 -35.15
CA PHE A 718 -19.47 20.55 -34.30
C PHE A 718 -20.75 20.11 -35.05
N THR A 719 -20.62 19.30 -36.10
CA THR A 719 -21.78 18.78 -36.85
C THR A 719 -22.53 17.67 -36.12
N ASN A 720 -21.90 17.02 -35.15
CA ASN A 720 -22.47 15.90 -34.41
C ASN A 720 -23.15 16.36 -33.12
N THR A 721 -24.09 15.56 -32.63
CA THR A 721 -24.71 15.69 -31.31
C THR A 721 -24.49 14.41 -30.52
N LEU A 722 -24.61 14.49 -29.20
CA LEU A 722 -24.55 13.31 -28.34
C LEU A 722 -25.75 12.38 -28.63
N ASP A 723 -25.49 11.09 -28.80
CA ASP A 723 -26.57 10.10 -28.81
C ASP A 723 -27.18 9.93 -27.39
N GLU A 724 -28.34 9.28 -27.29
CA GLU A 724 -29.03 9.12 -26.00
C GLU A 724 -28.19 8.38 -24.95
N LYS A 725 -27.38 7.40 -25.37
CA LYS A 725 -26.48 6.65 -24.49
C LYS A 725 -25.35 7.56 -23.99
N GLN A 726 -24.75 8.39 -24.84
CA GLN A 726 -23.72 9.36 -24.49
C GLN A 726 -24.26 10.48 -23.58
N VAL A 727 -25.45 11.02 -23.87
CA VAL A 727 -26.13 11.99 -22.99
C VAL A 727 -26.32 11.41 -21.59
N ASN A 728 -26.84 10.18 -21.50
CA ASN A 728 -27.04 9.51 -20.22
C ASN A 728 -25.71 9.30 -19.48
N THR A 729 -24.67 8.91 -20.22
CA THR A 729 -23.33 8.65 -19.70
C THR A 729 -22.68 9.93 -19.15
N PHE A 730 -22.60 11.00 -19.95
CA PHE A 730 -21.97 12.26 -19.56
C PHE A 730 -22.75 13.02 -18.50
N SER A 731 -24.09 12.98 -18.56
CA SER A 731 -24.92 13.52 -17.48
C SER A 731 -24.57 12.85 -16.14
N LYS A 732 -24.35 11.54 -16.13
CA LYS A 732 -24.01 10.78 -14.93
C LYS A 732 -22.57 11.02 -14.47
N TYR A 733 -21.58 11.08 -15.37
CA TYR A 733 -20.17 11.32 -15.02
C TYR A 733 -19.87 12.74 -14.54
N TYR A 734 -20.43 13.73 -15.25
CA TYR A 734 -20.12 15.14 -15.06
C TYR A 734 -21.20 15.89 -14.27
N ARG A 735 -22.27 15.20 -13.87
CA ARG A 735 -23.45 15.77 -13.18
C ARG A 735 -24.07 16.94 -13.97
N MET A 736 -24.02 16.86 -15.30
CA MET A 736 -24.60 17.84 -16.21
C MET A 736 -26.07 17.52 -16.49
N ASN A 737 -26.88 18.55 -16.72
CA ASN A 737 -28.29 18.40 -17.07
C ASN A 737 -28.44 17.68 -18.43
N LYS A 738 -29.28 16.66 -18.51
CA LYS A 738 -29.52 15.90 -19.76
C LYS A 738 -30.08 16.75 -20.88
N ASP A 739 -31.01 17.65 -20.56
CA ASP A 739 -31.66 18.53 -21.55
C ASP A 739 -30.70 19.58 -22.10
N LEU A 740 -29.72 20.00 -21.28
CA LEU A 740 -28.58 20.78 -21.77
C LEU A 740 -27.77 19.95 -22.77
N LEU A 741 -27.31 18.75 -22.38
CA LEU A 741 -26.45 17.90 -23.21
C LEU A 741 -27.11 17.44 -24.53
N LYS A 742 -28.42 17.19 -24.54
CA LYS A 742 -29.15 16.75 -25.75
C LYS A 742 -29.04 17.75 -26.90
N ASN A 743 -28.93 19.03 -26.59
CA ASN A 743 -28.92 20.12 -27.57
C ASN A 743 -27.51 20.66 -27.83
N VAL A 744 -26.49 20.09 -27.19
CA VAL A 744 -25.10 20.53 -27.36
C VAL A 744 -24.52 19.85 -28.60
N GLN A 745 -24.04 20.68 -29.52
CA GLN A 745 -23.18 20.23 -30.61
C GLN A 745 -21.83 19.84 -30.05
N ILE A 746 -21.31 18.70 -30.52
CA ILE A 746 -20.06 18.13 -30.02
C ILE A 746 -19.01 18.00 -31.12
N ALA A 747 -17.76 18.13 -30.71
CA ALA A 747 -16.58 17.85 -31.52
C ALA A 747 -15.58 16.99 -30.75
N SER A 748 -14.84 16.16 -31.45
CA SER A 748 -13.64 15.45 -30.97
C SER A 748 -12.41 15.93 -31.73
N LEU A 749 -11.22 15.48 -31.32
CA LEU A 749 -9.99 15.71 -32.06
C LEU A 749 -10.01 14.91 -33.37
N ASP A 750 -9.72 15.55 -34.50
CA ASP A 750 -9.77 14.92 -35.83
C ASP A 750 -8.71 13.82 -36.02
N GLU A 751 -8.92 12.93 -37.01
CA GLU A 751 -7.98 11.83 -37.27
C GLU A 751 -6.54 12.28 -37.54
N ASN A 752 -6.34 13.47 -38.12
CA ASN A 752 -4.99 13.96 -38.43
C ASN A 752 -4.25 14.33 -37.13
N PHE A 753 -4.96 14.93 -36.18
CA PHE A 753 -4.46 15.13 -34.83
C PHE A 753 -4.12 13.79 -34.19
N GLN A 754 -5.05 12.83 -34.21
CA GLN A 754 -4.89 11.56 -33.53
C GLN A 754 -3.75 10.70 -34.07
N LYS A 755 -3.49 10.76 -35.39
CA LYS A 755 -2.37 10.06 -36.04
C LYS A 755 -1.01 10.62 -35.61
N ARG A 756 -0.94 11.93 -35.37
CA ARG A 756 0.31 12.63 -35.11
C ARG A 756 0.58 12.87 -33.62
N TRP A 757 -0.41 13.24 -32.83
CA TRP A 757 -0.23 13.72 -31.47
C TRP A 757 -0.84 12.77 -30.44
N PHE A 758 -0.08 12.49 -29.37
CA PHE A 758 -0.56 11.71 -28.24
C PHE A 758 -0.59 12.54 -26.95
N PRO A 759 -1.77 12.90 -26.41
CA PRO A 759 -1.91 13.59 -25.14
C PRO A 759 -1.43 12.75 -23.95
N LEU A 760 -0.74 13.37 -22.99
CA LEU A 760 -0.13 12.70 -21.85
C LEU A 760 -0.61 13.19 -20.48
N ASP A 761 -0.70 14.51 -20.28
CA ASP A 761 -1.07 15.12 -19.00
C ASP A 761 -1.94 16.34 -19.25
N LEU A 762 -3.01 16.50 -18.47
CA LEU A 762 -3.83 17.70 -18.42
C LEU A 762 -3.53 18.48 -17.14
N PHE A 763 -3.18 19.74 -17.27
CA PHE A 763 -2.88 20.63 -16.15
C PHE A 763 -3.45 22.03 -16.39
N ASN A 764 -3.68 22.75 -15.30
CA ASN A 764 -3.93 24.19 -15.36
C ASN A 764 -2.69 24.95 -14.89
N ALA A 765 -2.43 26.09 -15.53
CA ALA A 765 -1.42 27.05 -15.10
C ALA A 765 -2.08 28.44 -15.05
N GLY A 766 -2.21 29.00 -13.85
CA GLY A 766 -3.16 30.08 -13.61
C GLY A 766 -4.59 29.66 -13.98
N ASN A 767 -5.24 30.42 -14.87
CA ASN A 767 -6.60 30.17 -15.32
C ASN A 767 -6.69 29.35 -16.61
N ASP A 768 -5.56 29.15 -17.31
CA ASP A 768 -5.52 28.43 -18.58
C ASP A 768 -5.22 26.94 -18.38
N TYR A 769 -5.62 26.13 -19.37
CA TYR A 769 -5.52 24.68 -19.36
C TYR A 769 -4.67 24.18 -20.52
N PHE A 770 -3.92 23.13 -20.26
CA PHE A 770 -2.92 22.62 -21.18
C PHE A 770 -2.90 21.10 -21.18
N TRP A 771 -2.81 20.53 -22.38
CA TRP A 771 -2.41 19.14 -22.57
C TRP A 771 -0.95 19.07 -22.99
N SER A 772 -0.15 18.27 -22.29
CA SER A 772 1.13 17.83 -22.83
C SER A 772 0.90 16.81 -23.94
N VAL A 773 1.64 16.90 -25.04
CA VAL A 773 1.57 15.94 -26.16
C VAL A 773 2.95 15.48 -26.62
N ILE A 774 3.01 14.27 -27.17
CA ILE A 774 4.17 13.76 -27.93
C ILE A 774 3.84 13.66 -29.42
N ASP A 775 4.85 13.90 -30.26
CA ASP A 775 4.77 13.70 -31.72
C ASP A 775 5.07 12.23 -32.03
N MET A 776 4.09 11.50 -32.56
CA MET A 776 4.16 10.07 -32.87
C MET A 776 4.93 9.78 -34.18
N GLU A 777 5.13 10.80 -35.02
CA GLU A 777 5.88 10.68 -36.29
C GLU A 777 7.39 10.95 -36.12
N ASP A 778 7.81 11.33 -34.91
CA ASP A 778 9.17 11.37 -34.34
C ASP A 778 10.33 11.67 -35.32
N GLU A 779 10.54 12.95 -35.68
CA GLU A 779 11.85 13.45 -36.15
C GLU A 779 11.94 14.98 -35.97
N LEU A 780 12.67 15.44 -34.94
CA LEU A 780 12.98 16.87 -34.72
C LEU A 780 13.60 17.52 -35.99
N GLU A 781 14.32 16.73 -36.79
CA GLU A 781 14.95 17.15 -38.04
C GLU A 781 13.96 17.40 -39.20
N LYS A 782 12.74 16.83 -39.17
CA LYS A 782 11.75 17.00 -40.24
C LYS A 782 10.81 18.18 -40.04
N HIS A 783 10.57 18.62 -38.80
CA HIS A 783 9.45 19.54 -38.51
C HIS A 783 9.78 20.75 -37.64
N ASP A 784 10.84 20.72 -36.82
CA ASP A 784 11.18 21.82 -35.93
C ASP A 784 12.55 22.42 -36.31
N SER A 785 12.50 23.54 -37.05
CA SER A 785 13.69 24.31 -37.43
C SER A 785 14.41 24.89 -36.21
N TYR A 786 15.73 24.88 -36.23
CA TYR A 786 16.58 25.51 -35.21
C TYR A 786 17.63 26.43 -35.86
N ASP A 787 18.00 27.52 -35.17
CA ASP A 787 19.02 28.46 -35.67
C ASP A 787 20.44 27.98 -35.38
N PHE A 788 20.64 27.32 -34.23
CA PHE A 788 21.96 26.91 -33.76
C PHE A 788 21.93 25.48 -33.24
N ASP A 789 23.03 24.77 -33.42
CA ASP A 789 23.26 23.45 -32.83
C ASP A 789 24.37 23.53 -31.78
N PHE A 790 24.10 23.02 -30.58
CA PHE A 790 25.02 23.11 -29.45
C PHE A 790 25.20 21.74 -28.78
N LYS A 791 26.42 21.21 -28.90
CA LYS A 791 26.79 19.90 -28.34
C LYS A 791 27.06 19.98 -26.84
N ILE A 792 26.34 19.16 -26.07
CA ILE A 792 26.53 18.93 -24.65
C ILE A 792 27.40 17.71 -24.46
N GLY A 793 28.48 17.86 -23.70
CA GLY A 793 29.29 16.75 -23.23
C GLY A 793 29.60 16.90 -21.75
N LYS A 794 30.24 15.89 -21.18
CA LYS A 794 30.55 15.74 -19.75
C LYS A 794 31.09 16.98 -19.00
N LYS A 795 31.77 17.90 -19.68
CA LYS A 795 32.35 19.12 -19.07
C LYS A 795 31.60 20.40 -19.42
N THR A 796 30.63 20.35 -20.33
CA THR A 796 29.87 21.51 -20.78
C THR A 796 29.08 22.12 -19.63
N GLN A 797 29.22 23.43 -19.43
CA GLN A 797 28.50 24.19 -18.40
C GLN A 797 27.48 25.13 -19.06
N PRO A 798 26.42 25.54 -18.34
CA PRO A 798 25.48 26.56 -18.80
C PRO A 798 26.14 27.86 -19.32
N ARG A 799 27.27 28.26 -18.72
CA ARG A 799 28.05 29.42 -19.14
C ARG A 799 28.61 29.27 -20.56
N ASP A 800 28.96 28.05 -20.98
CA ASP A 800 29.50 27.80 -22.33
C ASP A 800 28.45 28.07 -23.40
N LEU A 801 27.21 27.64 -23.17
CA LEU A 801 26.07 27.95 -24.04
C LEU A 801 25.87 29.46 -24.15
N TYR A 802 25.92 30.15 -23.01
CA TYR A 802 25.79 31.60 -22.97
C TYR A 802 26.87 32.30 -23.79
N MET A 803 28.15 32.01 -23.54
CA MET A 803 29.27 32.70 -24.19
C MET A 803 29.41 32.35 -25.68
N LYS A 804 29.12 31.11 -26.06
CA LYS A 804 29.37 30.63 -27.43
C LYS A 804 28.22 30.95 -28.37
N VAL A 805 26.98 30.96 -27.88
CA VAL A 805 25.78 31.11 -28.71
C VAL A 805 24.96 32.33 -28.27
N ILE A 806 24.47 32.37 -27.04
CA ILE A 806 23.46 33.36 -26.64
C ILE A 806 24.00 34.81 -26.71
N ALA A 807 25.16 35.06 -26.10
CA ALA A 807 25.75 36.40 -26.03
C ALA A 807 26.07 37.00 -27.41
N LYS A 808 26.29 36.17 -28.42
CA LYS A 808 26.60 36.59 -29.80
C LYS A 808 25.35 36.89 -30.63
N ASN A 809 24.16 36.62 -30.10
CA ASN A 809 22.89 36.73 -30.82
C ASN A 809 21.83 37.52 -30.02
N MET A 810 22.28 38.37 -29.08
CA MET A 810 21.42 39.20 -28.23
C MET A 810 20.73 40.35 -28.98
N ASP A 811 21.12 40.57 -30.24
CA ASP A 811 20.49 41.49 -31.18
C ASP A 811 19.21 40.91 -31.80
N ARG A 812 19.02 39.59 -31.76
CA ARG A 812 17.81 38.91 -32.26
C ARG A 812 16.70 38.93 -31.23
N SER A 813 15.47 39.27 -31.64
CA SER A 813 14.29 39.24 -30.76
C SER A 813 13.96 37.83 -30.25
N SER A 814 14.17 36.81 -31.08
CA SER A 814 14.09 35.40 -30.68
C SER A 814 14.94 34.52 -31.58
N PHE A 815 15.47 33.44 -31.02
CA PHE A 815 16.20 32.41 -31.75
C PHE A 815 16.15 31.08 -30.98
N SER A 816 16.43 30.00 -31.68
CA SER A 816 16.25 28.63 -31.22
C SER A 816 17.56 27.83 -31.29
N ILE A 817 17.82 27.03 -30.27
CA ILE A 817 19.06 26.28 -30.12
C ILE A 817 18.72 24.81 -29.88
N ARG A 818 19.22 23.93 -30.75
CA ARG A 818 19.23 22.49 -30.51
C ARG A 818 20.34 22.15 -29.51
N LEU A 819 19.97 21.66 -28.34
CA LEU A 819 20.89 21.10 -27.35
C LEU A 819 20.97 19.60 -27.59
N ASN A 820 22.15 19.08 -27.92
CA ASN A 820 22.32 17.66 -28.27
C ASN A 820 23.48 17.04 -27.48
N GLY A 821 23.24 15.91 -26.83
CA GLY A 821 24.29 15.13 -26.18
C GLY A 821 23.79 13.80 -25.63
N ASN A 822 24.71 13.03 -25.04
CA ASN A 822 24.36 11.80 -24.34
C ASN A 822 23.40 12.11 -23.18
N LEU A 823 22.44 11.20 -22.94
CA LEU A 823 21.36 11.34 -21.97
C LEU A 823 21.83 11.76 -20.57
N LYS A 824 22.94 11.19 -20.10
CA LYS A 824 23.53 11.50 -18.78
C LYS A 824 24.18 12.89 -18.71
N ASP A 825 24.81 13.30 -19.79
CA ASP A 825 25.43 14.62 -19.90
C ASP A 825 24.35 15.70 -20.03
N MET A 826 23.28 15.41 -20.80
CA MET A 826 22.09 16.24 -20.93
C MET A 826 21.38 16.43 -19.59
N GLU A 827 21.12 15.35 -18.86
CA GLU A 827 20.56 15.38 -17.50
C GLU A 827 21.35 16.34 -16.59
N THR A 828 22.68 16.18 -16.54
CA THR A 828 23.56 17.01 -15.72
C THR A 828 23.50 18.48 -16.14
N PHE A 829 23.54 18.73 -17.44
CA PHE A 829 23.49 20.08 -18.00
C PHE A 829 22.15 20.78 -17.73
N LEU A 830 21.03 20.12 -18.01
CA LEU A 830 19.69 20.67 -17.83
C LEU A 830 19.43 21.02 -16.36
N CYS A 831 19.87 20.16 -15.43
CA CYS A 831 19.76 20.44 -14.00
C CYS A 831 20.60 21.66 -13.61
N ALA A 832 21.84 21.78 -14.09
CA ALA A 832 22.67 22.96 -13.83
C ALA A 832 22.09 24.23 -14.47
N PHE A 833 21.50 24.10 -15.67
CA PHE A 833 20.95 25.21 -16.43
C PHE A 833 19.69 25.80 -15.77
N THR A 834 18.76 24.94 -15.34
CA THR A 834 17.47 25.33 -14.76
C THR A 834 17.55 25.69 -13.26
N SER A 835 18.52 25.14 -12.52
CA SER A 835 18.74 25.48 -11.10
C SER A 835 19.48 26.81 -10.90
N ARG A 836 20.12 27.34 -11.93
CA ARG A 836 20.81 28.64 -11.88
C ARG A 836 19.79 29.77 -11.74
N ASN A 837 19.85 30.53 -10.64
CA ASN A 837 18.89 31.59 -10.30
C ASN A 837 18.58 32.55 -11.47
N ASP A 838 19.59 32.99 -12.22
CA ASP A 838 19.42 33.91 -13.35
C ASP A 838 18.57 33.32 -14.48
N ASN A 839 18.70 32.01 -14.72
CA ASN A 839 17.95 31.30 -15.75
C ASN A 839 16.57 30.92 -15.21
N ARG A 840 16.49 30.48 -13.95
CA ARG A 840 15.26 30.07 -13.30
C ARG A 840 14.19 31.16 -13.35
N ARG A 841 14.56 32.41 -13.05
CA ARG A 841 13.65 33.57 -13.08
C ARG A 841 13.16 33.94 -14.48
N LYS A 842 13.75 33.37 -15.53
CA LYS A 842 13.41 33.61 -16.94
C LYS A 842 12.69 32.42 -17.57
N MET A 843 12.33 31.42 -16.77
CA MET A 843 11.53 30.28 -17.21
C MET A 843 10.16 30.37 -16.55
N SER A 844 9.11 30.04 -17.29
CA SER A 844 7.77 29.92 -16.73
C SER A 844 7.67 28.66 -15.86
N ASP A 845 6.83 28.66 -14.83
CA ASP A 845 6.58 27.45 -14.04
C ASP A 845 5.99 26.33 -14.90
N LEU A 846 5.23 26.67 -15.94
CA LEU A 846 4.77 25.76 -16.98
C LEU A 846 5.92 25.05 -17.70
N ASP A 847 6.90 25.80 -18.22
CA ASP A 847 8.07 25.25 -18.92
C ASP A 847 8.86 24.28 -18.03
N ILE A 848 9.05 24.69 -16.78
CA ILE A 848 9.82 23.93 -15.80
C ILE A 848 9.08 22.65 -15.42
N TYR A 849 7.78 22.75 -15.19
CA TYR A 849 6.94 21.62 -14.85
C TYR A 849 6.87 20.60 -16.00
N MET A 850 6.65 21.08 -17.22
CA MET A 850 6.69 20.26 -18.43
C MET A 850 8.03 19.55 -18.62
N MET A 851 9.14 20.26 -18.39
CA MET A 851 10.46 19.65 -18.45
C MET A 851 10.62 18.54 -17.41
N GLN A 852 10.12 18.74 -16.18
CA GLN A 852 10.16 17.72 -15.15
C GLN A 852 9.38 16.46 -15.55
N LEU A 853 8.14 16.60 -16.02
CA LEU A 853 7.33 15.47 -16.46
C LEU A 853 7.96 14.75 -17.66
N PHE A 854 8.45 15.50 -18.64
CA PHE A 854 9.13 14.94 -19.80
C PHE A 854 10.34 14.10 -19.39
N LEU A 855 11.22 14.63 -18.54
CA LEU A 855 12.39 13.92 -18.03
C LEU A 855 11.98 12.63 -17.31
N ILE A 856 10.97 12.68 -16.43
CA ILE A 856 10.44 11.50 -15.74
C ILE A 856 9.97 10.43 -16.74
N ARG A 857 9.21 10.83 -17.77
CA ARG A 857 8.66 9.92 -18.80
C ARG A 857 9.73 9.31 -19.73
N ILE A 858 10.92 9.88 -19.80
CA ILE A 858 12.09 9.28 -20.49
C ILE A 858 13.08 8.60 -19.52
N GLY A 859 12.70 8.44 -18.24
CA GLY A 859 13.49 7.71 -17.24
C GLY A 859 14.57 8.54 -16.52
N ILE A 860 14.54 9.88 -16.62
CA ILE A 860 15.45 10.80 -15.94
C ILE A 860 14.71 11.45 -14.77
N VAL A 861 15.01 11.01 -13.54
CA VAL A 861 14.22 11.42 -12.35
C VAL A 861 15.00 12.39 -11.43
N TYR A 862 16.33 12.28 -11.34
CA TYR A 862 17.19 13.19 -10.59
C TYR A 862 18.63 13.25 -11.13
N ALA A 863 19.13 14.44 -11.51
CA ALA A 863 20.58 14.62 -11.62
C ALA A 863 21.26 14.70 -10.25
N LYS A 864 22.57 14.51 -10.26
CA LYS A 864 23.43 14.51 -9.08
C LYS A 864 23.86 15.94 -8.76
N LYS A 865 23.70 16.44 -7.54
CA LYS A 865 24.48 17.63 -7.11
C LYS A 865 25.89 17.14 -6.73
N LYS A 866 26.90 17.91 -7.14
CA LYS A 866 28.31 17.59 -6.97
C LYS A 866 28.80 17.95 -5.59
#